data_AF-A0A0N1PIL5-F1
#
_entry.id   AF-A0A0N1PIL5-F1
#
_cell.length_a   1.000
_cell.length_b   1.000
_cell.length_c   1.000
_cell.angle_alpha   90.00
_cell.angle_beta   90.00
_cell.angle_gamma   90.00
#
_symmetry.space_group_name_H-M   'P 1'
#
loop_
_entity.id
_entity.type
_entity.pdbx_description
1 polymer ?
#
loop_
_entity_poly.entity_id
_entity_poly.type
_entity_poly.pdbx_seq_one_letter_code
_entity_poly.pdbx_strand_id
1 'polypeptide(L)'
;MDRGNQCNTTTMQKTGLKWKQFRVSSDECGAGGLILVLFPFPLLFLLGKDGKWMWIWWKRGCIGVLKTRSDLDSSYSTIDHHMPNYTYVDSKLKLFVTFIWSNDVSKTMVEQFRAWQRSDRPPSVIVASTGLQLVKNRNTTDAVLEEYKRNLTQLVQPIDALAARGTQVLWKLLEPVDTTLIKDDVKISNHDIDGYNSAAMETRSDLDSSYSTIDHHMPNYTYVDSKLKLFVTFIWSNDVSKTMVEQFRAWQRSDRPPSVIVASTGLQLVKNRNTTDAVLEEYKRNLTQLVQPIDALAARGTQVLWKLLEPVDTTLIKDDVKISNHDIDGYNSAAMEILRHSEARVWGAARLVAAGSAGGEALTRTALRHCAQILLNMFCNDHMNFNDGSCCAQPEPYTQLQMLTFALFLLCAVVASLRYLWRWSQSIKQKMDGYTLVNQATVVQPPSPVLALAKLGMIMAYFYLCDRTNFFMKENKYYSEWSFWLPVGYVFALGLFFTDDSRSSRVLHRNQTDEWKGWMQLVILVYQVTGASKVLPIYMLVRALVSAYLFLTGYGHFYYTWKTGDTGLVFVIFALPPHINQSSTHTVESKPYQYLYIALKIIGLLTIVTVLYMSEVFFQKIFVTRPWKALFVNSDDDIHQWWFMWKQDRYSMAYGIIFATAYLLAQRYNLLDDNNHSNLFTPGLSLTATLLAFIGIGSYVTFTFLCNNTFDCNEIHSYVSFLPIVSYIILRNVSGALRTKHSNLFAWFGTITLELFASQSHIWLAADTHGVLVLIPSAPILNLILTSYIFIFTAHEIHKLTSIILPYAVPDDWRLVLRNFAIFLAILVPIGIHDGMF
;
A
#
# COMPACT_ATOMS: atom_id res chain seq x y z
N MET A 1 10.18 14.35 35.01
CA MET A 1 10.30 15.53 34.13
C MET A 1 9.33 15.33 32.98
N ASP A 2 8.34 16.21 32.94
CA ASP A 2 7.09 16.13 32.20
C ASP A 2 7.15 16.55 30.73
N ARG A 3 6.02 16.25 30.06
CA ARG A 3 5.45 16.70 28.77
C ARG A 3 5.78 15.79 27.58
N GLY A 4 4.83 15.10 26.94
CA GLY A 4 3.38 15.26 26.86
C GLY A 4 3.00 15.59 25.42
N ASN A 5 2.48 14.61 24.67
CA ASN A 5 1.73 14.82 23.44
C ASN A 5 0.59 13.81 23.37
N GLN A 6 -0.63 14.35 23.53
CA GLN A 6 -1.89 13.66 23.38
C GLN A 6 -2.13 13.35 21.89
N CYS A 7 -2.24 12.07 21.54
CA CYS A 7 -2.95 11.65 20.34
C CYS A 7 -4.39 11.33 20.73
N ASN A 8 -5.31 12.24 20.45
CA ASN A 8 -6.74 11.94 20.45
C ASN A 8 -7.02 10.90 19.36
N THR A 9 -7.23 9.66 19.79
CA THR A 9 -7.70 8.56 18.94
C THR A 9 -9.11 8.21 19.38
N THR A 10 -10.10 8.58 18.57
CA THR A 10 -11.45 8.07 18.70
C THR A 10 -11.44 6.60 18.27
N THR A 11 -11.40 5.74 19.27
CA THR A 11 -11.54 4.28 19.19
C THR A 11 -12.92 3.88 18.68
N MET A 12 -12.98 3.07 17.61
CA MET A 12 -14.16 2.25 17.31
C MET A 12 -13.89 0.78 17.62
N GLN A 13 -14.74 0.22 18.49
CA GLN A 13 -14.90 -1.21 18.73
C GLN A 13 -15.46 -1.87 17.46
N LYS A 14 -14.82 -2.94 16.99
CA LYS A 14 -15.46 -3.95 16.14
C LYS A 14 -15.92 -5.07 17.06
N THR A 15 -17.19 -5.04 17.46
CA THR A 15 -17.90 -6.20 18.00
C THR A 15 -18.77 -6.77 16.89
N GLY A 16 -18.81 -8.10 16.79
CA GLY A 16 -19.49 -8.81 15.72
C GLY A 16 -21.00 -8.60 15.77
N LEU A 17 -21.51 -7.80 14.82
CA LEU A 17 -22.93 -7.62 14.54
C LEU A 17 -23.07 -7.33 13.03
N LYS A 18 -23.95 -8.05 12.32
CA LYS A 18 -24.37 -7.67 10.95
C LYS A 18 -25.37 -6.51 11.04
N TRP A 19 -24.87 -5.37 11.50
CA TRP A 19 -25.39 -4.05 11.22
C TRP A 19 -24.40 -3.39 10.26
N LYS A 20 -24.77 -3.19 8.99
CA LYS A 20 -23.90 -2.45 8.07
C LYS A 20 -23.96 -0.97 8.45
N GLN A 21 -22.98 -0.53 9.22
CA GLN A 21 -22.73 0.88 9.46
C GLN A 21 -22.19 1.51 8.16
N PHE A 22 -22.95 2.42 7.55
CA PHE A 22 -22.45 3.30 6.50
C PHE A 22 -22.12 4.65 7.15
N ARG A 23 -20.84 5.04 7.11
CA ARG A 23 -20.40 6.40 7.44
C ARG A 23 -20.22 7.14 6.11
N VAL A 24 -21.05 8.14 5.84
CA VAL A 24 -20.80 9.11 4.79
C VAL A 24 -19.97 10.22 5.42
N SER A 25 -18.72 10.39 4.97
CA SER A 25 -17.92 11.57 5.28
C SER A 25 -18.53 12.74 4.53
N SER A 26 -19.02 13.74 5.26
CA SER A 26 -19.46 15.02 4.70
C SER A 26 -18.29 15.99 4.67
N ASP A 27 -17.33 15.76 3.80
CA ASP A 27 -16.36 16.78 3.40
C ASP A 27 -16.04 16.56 1.92
N GLU A 28 -16.95 17.04 1.06
CA GLU A 28 -16.68 17.38 -0.35
C GLU A 28 -17.97 17.86 -1.02
N CYS A 29 -18.25 19.17 -0.93
CA CYS A 29 -19.14 19.86 -1.86
C CYS A 29 -18.64 21.30 -2.03
N GLY A 30 -17.48 21.42 -2.67
CA GLY A 30 -16.97 22.66 -3.24
C GLY A 30 -17.61 22.90 -4.61
N ALA A 31 -18.09 24.12 -4.80
CA ALA A 31 -18.89 24.61 -5.90
C ALA A 31 -18.28 24.45 -7.31
N GLY A 32 -19.18 24.22 -8.29
CA GLY A 32 -19.27 24.89 -9.59
C GLY A 32 -18.00 25.11 -10.42
N GLY A 33 -17.92 24.42 -11.57
CA GLY A 33 -17.00 24.77 -12.65
C GLY A 33 -17.42 24.14 -13.98
N LEU A 34 -18.15 24.89 -14.78
CA LEU A 34 -18.52 24.56 -16.16
C LEU A 34 -17.30 24.81 -17.06
N ILE A 35 -16.72 23.79 -17.68
CA ILE A 35 -15.73 23.96 -18.76
C ILE A 35 -16.08 23.05 -19.93
N LEU A 36 -16.54 23.68 -21.01
CA LEU A 36 -16.68 23.11 -22.35
C LEU A 36 -15.32 22.60 -22.85
N VAL A 37 -15.26 21.36 -23.33
CA VAL A 37 -14.13 20.86 -24.14
C VAL A 37 -14.65 20.55 -25.54
N LEU A 38 -14.26 21.40 -26.49
CA LEU A 38 -14.40 21.18 -27.93
C LEU A 38 -13.31 20.18 -28.38
N PHE A 39 -13.75 19.11 -29.03
CA PHE A 39 -12.91 18.19 -29.82
C PHE A 39 -12.43 18.86 -31.11
N PRO A 40 -11.40 18.27 -31.75
CA PRO A 40 -11.66 17.77 -33.11
C PRO A 40 -11.21 16.31 -33.31
N PHE A 41 -12.14 15.56 -33.90
CA PHE A 41 -12.13 14.19 -34.46
C PHE A 41 -11.17 14.03 -35.67
N PRO A 42 -10.94 12.84 -36.31
CA PRO A 42 -11.93 11.81 -36.71
C PRO A 42 -11.45 10.32 -36.55
N LEU A 43 -12.17 9.21 -36.75
CA LEU A 43 -13.41 8.82 -37.46
C LEU A 43 -13.68 7.33 -37.07
N LEU A 44 -14.93 6.92 -36.78
CA LEU A 44 -15.45 5.61 -37.23
C LEU A 44 -16.99 5.59 -37.17
N PHE A 45 -17.60 5.36 -38.32
CA PHE A 45 -19.05 5.15 -38.50
C PHE A 45 -19.36 3.65 -38.48
N LEU A 46 -20.54 3.27 -37.95
CA LEU A 46 -21.31 2.12 -38.45
C LEU A 46 -22.82 2.36 -38.21
N LEU A 47 -23.58 2.19 -39.29
CA LEU A 47 -25.01 2.46 -39.47
C LEU A 47 -25.89 1.29 -39.01
N GLY A 48 -27.02 1.60 -38.37
CA GLY A 48 -28.13 0.68 -38.08
C GLY A 48 -29.48 1.29 -38.46
N LYS A 49 -30.32 0.50 -39.15
CA LYS A 49 -31.62 0.84 -39.77
C LYS A 49 -32.66 1.25 -38.72
N ASP A 50 -33.30 2.40 -38.94
CA ASP A 50 -34.64 2.84 -38.47
C ASP A 50 -34.62 4.29 -38.00
N GLY A 51 -34.63 5.22 -38.97
CA GLY A 51 -34.45 6.65 -38.81
C GLY A 51 -35.43 7.37 -37.86
N LYS A 52 -35.22 7.21 -36.55
CA LYS A 52 -35.75 8.06 -35.48
C LYS A 52 -34.63 8.43 -34.52
N TRP A 53 -34.38 9.74 -34.37
CA TRP A 53 -33.53 10.28 -33.31
C TRP A 53 -34.24 10.14 -31.96
N MET A 54 -33.75 9.26 -31.10
CA MET A 54 -34.16 9.20 -29.70
C MET A 54 -32.93 9.23 -28.82
N TRP A 55 -32.78 10.31 -28.05
CA TRP A 55 -31.74 10.45 -27.04
C TRP A 55 -32.05 9.50 -25.88
N ILE A 56 -31.33 8.37 -25.81
CA ILE A 56 -31.36 7.47 -24.66
C ILE A 56 -30.14 7.79 -23.80
N TRP A 57 -30.37 8.51 -22.70
CA TRP A 57 -29.40 8.60 -21.61
C TRP A 57 -29.42 7.29 -20.82
N TRP A 58 -28.29 6.57 -20.81
CA TRP A 58 -28.04 5.47 -19.89
C TRP A 58 -27.19 5.99 -18.72
N LYS A 59 -27.85 6.50 -17.67
CA LYS A 59 -27.19 6.89 -16.42
C LYS A 59 -27.32 5.75 -15.41
N ARG A 60 -26.26 4.98 -15.21
CA ARG A 60 -26.14 4.04 -14.09
C ARG A 60 -25.66 4.78 -12.84
N GLY A 61 -26.46 4.68 -11.78
CA GLY A 61 -26.00 4.23 -10.47
C GLY A 61 -25.14 5.17 -9.63
N CYS A 62 -25.75 6.22 -9.08
CA CYS A 62 -25.40 6.77 -7.78
C CYS A 62 -26.70 7.18 -7.07
N ILE A 63 -26.96 6.61 -5.90
CA ILE A 63 -28.02 7.03 -4.99
C ILE A 63 -27.58 8.37 -4.40
N GLY A 64 -28.20 9.45 -4.84
CA GLY A 64 -28.03 10.78 -4.25
C GLY A 64 -28.70 10.82 -2.87
N VAL A 65 -27.95 11.18 -1.85
CA VAL A 65 -28.46 11.46 -0.51
C VAL A 65 -29.25 12.78 -0.57
N LEU A 66 -30.50 12.72 -0.13
CA LEU A 66 -31.40 13.86 0.02
C LEU A 66 -30.80 14.86 1.03
N LYS A 67 -30.53 16.06 0.51
CA LYS A 67 -30.17 17.27 1.23
C LYS A 67 -31.27 17.62 2.24
N THR A 68 -30.99 17.56 3.54
CA THR A 68 -31.92 18.00 4.59
C THR A 68 -31.84 19.51 4.80
N ARG A 69 -32.90 20.21 4.38
CA ARG A 69 -33.53 21.38 5.02
C ARG A 69 -32.60 22.49 5.56
N SER A 70 -32.15 23.39 4.70
CA SER A 70 -31.71 24.75 5.13
C SER A 70 -32.31 25.91 4.32
N ASP A 71 -32.93 25.68 3.16
CA ASP A 71 -33.49 26.78 2.35
C ASP A 71 -34.96 26.50 2.03
N LEU A 72 -35.88 27.04 2.85
CA LEU A 72 -37.27 27.34 2.48
C LEU A 72 -37.93 28.16 3.60
N ASP A 73 -38.03 29.44 3.30
CA ASP A 73 -38.91 30.51 3.80
C ASP A 73 -39.57 30.46 5.19
N SER A 74 -39.48 31.64 5.79
CA SER A 74 -40.21 32.16 6.93
C SER A 74 -41.71 32.31 6.63
N SER A 75 -42.46 31.21 6.66
CA SER A 75 -43.90 31.25 6.88
C SER A 75 -44.37 29.82 7.14
N TYR A 76 -44.60 29.43 8.39
CA TYR A 76 -45.67 28.53 8.81
C TYR A 76 -45.58 28.35 10.33
N SER A 77 -46.60 28.87 11.00
CA SER A 77 -46.88 28.72 12.41
C SER A 77 -47.22 27.27 12.78
N THR A 78 -46.86 26.90 14.01
CA THR A 78 -47.43 25.90 14.92
C THR A 78 -48.65 25.08 14.49
N ILE A 79 -48.63 23.80 14.91
CA ILE A 79 -49.71 22.78 15.03
C ILE A 79 -49.83 21.83 13.83
N ASP A 80 -49.22 20.64 13.91
CA ASP A 80 -49.95 19.35 13.96
C ASP A 80 -49.01 18.12 13.98
N HIS A 81 -49.39 17.13 14.78
CA HIS A 81 -48.73 15.82 14.93
C HIS A 81 -48.97 14.94 13.69
N HIS A 82 -48.11 14.99 12.67
CA HIS A 82 -48.12 13.99 11.59
C HIS A 82 -46.70 13.43 11.34
N MET A 83 -46.53 12.12 11.54
CA MET A 83 -45.33 11.36 11.14
C MET A 83 -45.19 11.38 9.61
N PRO A 84 -44.08 11.86 9.03
CA PRO A 84 -43.83 11.72 7.61
C PRO A 84 -43.19 10.35 7.32
N ASN A 85 -43.97 9.43 6.74
CA ASN A 85 -43.45 8.15 6.22
C ASN A 85 -43.06 8.34 4.75
N TYR A 86 -41.80 8.06 4.40
CA TYR A 86 -41.34 8.10 3.01
C TYR A 86 -41.11 6.68 2.49
N THR A 87 -41.77 6.32 1.38
CA THR A 87 -41.63 5.00 0.75
C THR A 87 -40.97 5.14 -0.62
N TYR A 88 -39.90 4.37 -0.83
CA TYR A 88 -39.22 4.24 -2.11
C TYR A 88 -39.51 2.84 -2.67
N VAL A 89 -39.95 2.79 -3.93
CA VAL A 89 -40.29 1.54 -4.61
C VAL A 89 -39.50 1.45 -5.91
N ASP A 90 -38.62 0.45 -6.01
CA ASP A 90 -38.00 0.06 -7.28
C ASP A 90 -38.74 -1.17 -7.84
N SER A 91 -39.52 -0.95 -8.90
CA SER A 91 -40.33 -1.98 -9.55
C SER A 91 -39.51 -3.03 -10.31
N LYS A 92 -38.26 -2.74 -10.68
CA LYS A 92 -37.35 -3.70 -11.35
C LYS A 92 -36.64 -4.61 -10.36
N LEU A 93 -36.28 -4.07 -9.20
CA LEU A 93 -35.59 -4.82 -8.14
C LEU A 93 -36.53 -5.46 -7.11
N LYS A 94 -37.86 -5.21 -7.23
CA LYS A 94 -38.86 -5.59 -6.21
C LYS A 94 -38.47 -5.13 -4.80
N LEU A 95 -37.81 -3.97 -4.71
CA LEU A 95 -37.26 -3.42 -3.48
C LEU A 95 -38.20 -2.34 -2.96
N PHE A 96 -38.76 -2.55 -1.77
CA PHE A 96 -39.67 -1.62 -1.09
C PHE A 96 -38.98 -1.11 0.18
N VAL A 97 -38.49 0.14 0.16
CA VAL A 97 -37.78 0.74 1.30
C VAL A 97 -38.68 1.80 1.95
N THR A 98 -38.89 1.71 3.26
CA THR A 98 -39.70 2.70 4.00
C THR A 98 -38.87 3.37 5.09
N PHE A 99 -38.91 4.70 5.14
CA PHE A 99 -38.29 5.51 6.18
C PHE A 99 -39.36 5.99 7.16
N ILE A 100 -39.12 5.76 8.45
CA ILE A 100 -39.98 6.20 9.55
C ILE A 100 -39.16 6.99 10.57
N TRP A 101 -39.67 8.17 10.91
CA TRP A 101 -39.02 9.08 11.85
C TRP A 101 -40.02 9.59 12.88
N SER A 102 -39.63 9.57 14.15
CA SER A 102 -40.44 10.08 15.25
C SER A 102 -39.59 10.81 16.28
N ASN A 103 -40.17 11.79 16.96
CA ASN A 103 -39.47 12.50 18.04
C ASN A 103 -39.20 11.61 19.25
N ASP A 104 -40.00 10.57 19.49
CA ASP A 104 -39.82 9.57 20.54
C ASP A 104 -40.40 8.23 20.05
N VAL A 105 -40.16 7.12 20.76
CA VAL A 105 -40.82 5.83 20.50
C VAL A 105 -42.29 5.93 20.90
N SER A 106 -43.06 6.57 20.02
CA SER A 106 -44.47 6.89 20.20
C SER A 106 -45.36 5.67 19.96
N LYS A 107 -46.55 5.66 20.58
CA LYS A 107 -47.56 4.61 20.37
C LYS A 107 -47.92 4.43 18.89
N THR A 108 -47.93 5.53 18.13
CA THR A 108 -48.19 5.53 16.68
C THR A 108 -47.09 4.80 15.90
N MET A 109 -45.82 4.91 16.31
CA MET A 109 -44.72 4.14 15.73
C MET A 109 -44.92 2.65 15.95
N VAL A 110 -45.26 2.25 17.18
CA VAL A 110 -45.52 0.84 17.53
C VAL A 110 -46.71 0.27 16.75
N GLU A 111 -47.79 1.04 16.64
CA GLU A 111 -48.97 0.65 15.85
C GLU A 111 -48.65 0.51 14.37
N GLN A 112 -47.79 1.36 13.80
CA GLN A 112 -47.35 1.25 12.41
C GLN A 112 -46.53 -0.04 12.16
N PHE A 113 -45.63 -0.39 13.07
CA PHE A 113 -44.89 -1.66 13.00
C PHE A 113 -45.83 -2.87 13.11
N ARG A 114 -46.85 -2.80 13.98
CA ARG A 114 -47.91 -3.82 14.08
C ARG A 114 -48.80 -3.87 12.83
N ALA A 115 -49.04 -2.74 12.17
CA ALA A 115 -49.78 -2.70 10.91
C ALA A 115 -49.00 -3.41 9.79
N TRP A 116 -47.68 -3.19 9.69
CA TRP A 116 -46.83 -3.92 8.74
C TRP A 116 -46.75 -5.42 9.06
N GLN A 117 -46.74 -5.77 10.34
CA GLN A 117 -46.80 -7.17 10.76
C GLN A 117 -48.06 -7.87 10.25
N ARG A 118 -49.21 -7.18 10.21
CA ARG A 118 -50.50 -7.71 9.71
C ARG A 118 -50.68 -7.58 8.20
N SER A 119 -49.82 -6.83 7.52
CA SER A 119 -49.91 -6.64 6.06
C SER A 119 -49.51 -7.92 5.30
N ASP A 120 -50.21 -8.21 4.21
CA ASP A 120 -49.85 -9.31 3.31
C ASP A 120 -48.51 -9.06 2.58
N ARG A 121 -48.12 -7.80 2.43
CA ARG A 121 -46.84 -7.39 1.83
C ARG A 121 -46.14 -6.34 2.70
N PRO A 122 -45.26 -6.76 3.64
CA PRO A 122 -44.44 -5.83 4.40
C PRO A 122 -43.33 -5.22 3.51
N PRO A 123 -42.78 -4.04 3.88
CA PRO A 123 -41.62 -3.47 3.19
C PRO A 123 -40.43 -4.44 3.18
N SER A 124 -39.59 -4.38 2.14
CA SER A 124 -38.36 -5.18 2.07
C SER A 124 -37.31 -4.67 3.06
N VAL A 125 -37.23 -3.34 3.22
CA VAL A 125 -36.33 -2.68 4.15
C VAL A 125 -37.07 -1.55 4.87
N ILE A 126 -36.92 -1.47 6.18
CA ILE A 126 -37.46 -0.40 7.01
C ILE A 126 -36.28 0.33 7.65
N VAL A 127 -36.17 1.64 7.47
CA VAL A 127 -35.18 2.46 8.15
C VAL A 127 -35.92 3.31 9.18
N ALA A 128 -35.67 3.03 10.46
CA ALA A 128 -36.31 3.69 11.60
C ALA A 128 -35.31 4.55 12.37
N SER A 129 -35.74 5.70 12.86
CA SER A 129 -34.92 6.61 13.65
C SER A 129 -35.77 7.39 14.63
N THR A 130 -35.21 7.70 15.80
CA THR A 130 -35.74 8.73 16.71
C THR A 130 -35.07 10.07 16.45
N GLY A 131 -35.78 11.17 16.67
CA GLY A 131 -35.35 12.52 16.36
C GLY A 131 -34.48 13.18 17.43
N LEU A 132 -33.67 14.16 17.02
CA LEU A 132 -32.84 14.99 17.89
C LEU A 132 -33.67 15.83 18.90
N GLN A 133 -34.97 15.99 18.61
CA GLN A 133 -35.92 16.70 19.46
C GLN A 133 -36.15 15.97 20.81
N LEU A 134 -35.87 14.67 20.89
CA LEU A 134 -35.86 13.88 22.13
C LEU A 134 -34.84 14.44 23.13
N VAL A 135 -33.62 14.68 22.65
CA VAL A 135 -32.47 15.18 23.42
C VAL A 135 -32.65 16.65 23.77
N LYS A 136 -33.32 17.42 22.90
CA LYS A 136 -33.55 18.86 23.10
C LYS A 136 -34.52 19.18 24.25
N ASN A 137 -35.54 18.36 24.47
CA ASN A 137 -36.66 18.69 25.37
C ASN A 137 -36.56 18.03 26.75
N ARG A 138 -35.70 17.02 26.93
CA ARG A 138 -35.55 16.29 28.19
C ARG A 138 -34.07 16.27 28.59
N ASN A 139 -33.77 16.70 29.81
CA ASN A 139 -32.45 16.43 30.40
C ASN A 139 -32.28 14.91 30.52
N THR A 140 -31.16 14.41 29.99
CA THR A 140 -30.68 13.03 30.10
C THR A 140 -30.41 12.68 31.56
N THR A 141 -31.44 12.13 32.20
CA THR A 141 -31.33 11.47 33.50
C THR A 141 -31.53 9.98 33.30
N ASP A 142 -30.96 9.16 34.18
CA ASP A 142 -31.07 7.69 34.09
C ASP A 142 -32.53 7.22 34.01
N ALA A 143 -33.44 7.91 34.71
CA ALA A 143 -34.88 7.63 34.66
C ALA A 143 -35.49 7.81 33.26
N VAL A 144 -35.04 8.81 32.50
CA VAL A 144 -35.51 9.07 31.13
C VAL A 144 -34.92 8.05 30.15
N LEU A 145 -33.67 7.64 30.35
CA LEU A 145 -33.05 6.58 29.55
C LEU A 145 -33.74 5.23 29.78
N GLU A 146 -34.09 4.90 31.02
CA GLU A 146 -34.84 3.68 31.34
C GLU A 146 -36.29 3.70 30.79
N GLU A 147 -36.94 4.88 30.79
CA GLU A 147 -38.24 5.05 30.11
C GLU A 147 -38.11 4.81 28.60
N TYR A 148 -37.05 5.35 27.98
CA TYR A 148 -36.76 5.17 26.56
C TYR A 148 -36.48 3.69 26.20
N LYS A 149 -35.65 3.00 27.00
CA LYS A 149 -35.41 1.55 26.88
C LYS A 149 -36.73 0.77 26.95
N ARG A 150 -37.57 1.08 27.95
CA ARG A 150 -38.88 0.43 28.12
C ARG A 150 -39.79 0.63 26.90
N ASN A 151 -39.82 1.82 26.31
CA ASN A 151 -40.62 2.06 25.12
C ASN A 151 -40.06 1.33 23.88
N LEU A 152 -38.73 1.24 23.75
CA LEU A 152 -38.07 0.46 22.70
C LEU A 152 -38.40 -1.04 22.77
N THR A 153 -38.50 -1.62 23.97
CA THR A 153 -38.87 -3.05 24.11
C THR A 153 -40.20 -3.40 23.44
N GLN A 154 -41.13 -2.44 23.33
CA GLN A 154 -42.45 -2.65 22.69
C GLN A 154 -42.35 -2.83 21.17
N LEU A 155 -41.26 -2.39 20.54
CA LEU A 155 -41.01 -2.56 19.10
C LEU A 155 -40.32 -3.88 18.77
N VAL A 156 -39.69 -4.54 19.74
CA VAL A 156 -38.85 -5.72 19.50
C VAL A 156 -39.67 -6.87 18.92
N GLN A 157 -40.81 -7.21 19.53
CA GLN A 157 -41.67 -8.30 19.05
C GLN A 157 -42.20 -8.06 17.62
N PRO A 158 -42.75 -6.88 17.25
CA PRO A 158 -43.08 -6.56 15.86
C PRO A 158 -41.89 -6.66 14.88
N ILE A 159 -40.70 -6.22 15.29
CA ILE A 159 -39.49 -6.23 14.46
C ILE A 159 -39.02 -7.67 14.19
N ASP A 160 -38.96 -8.52 15.21
CA ASP A 160 -38.57 -9.92 15.06
C ASP A 160 -39.56 -10.68 14.16
N ALA A 161 -40.86 -10.39 14.29
CA ALA A 161 -41.89 -10.95 13.41
C ALA A 161 -41.75 -10.51 11.94
N LEU A 162 -41.31 -9.26 11.70
CA LEU A 162 -41.02 -8.76 10.35
C LEU A 162 -39.73 -9.37 9.79
N ALA A 163 -38.69 -9.53 10.63
CA ALA A 163 -37.44 -10.18 10.26
C ALA A 163 -37.66 -11.65 9.86
N ALA A 164 -38.51 -12.38 10.58
CA ALA A 164 -38.91 -13.74 10.23
C ALA A 164 -39.61 -13.84 8.86
N ARG A 165 -40.24 -12.75 8.39
CA ARG A 165 -40.87 -12.64 7.07
C ARG A 165 -39.93 -12.09 5.99
N GLY A 166 -38.64 -11.91 6.31
CA GLY A 166 -37.61 -11.47 5.36
C GLY A 166 -37.47 -9.94 5.21
N THR A 167 -38.15 -9.14 6.05
CA THR A 167 -37.98 -7.68 6.08
C THR A 167 -36.76 -7.29 6.92
N GLN A 168 -35.86 -6.48 6.36
CA GLN A 168 -34.72 -5.95 7.12
C GLN A 168 -35.10 -4.63 7.81
N VAL A 169 -34.99 -4.57 9.14
CA VAL A 169 -35.19 -3.33 9.91
C VAL A 169 -33.84 -2.74 10.28
N LEU A 170 -33.63 -1.48 9.90
CA LEU A 170 -32.42 -0.72 10.15
C LEU A 170 -32.72 0.44 11.11
N TRP A 171 -32.17 0.40 12.32
CA TRP A 171 -32.18 1.53 13.24
C TRP A 171 -31.04 2.51 12.95
N LYS A 172 -31.36 3.77 12.64
CA LYS A 172 -30.39 4.84 12.46
C LYS A 172 -30.08 5.47 13.83
N LEU A 173 -28.80 5.41 14.23
CA LEU A 173 -28.30 6.10 15.43
C LEU A 173 -28.24 7.62 15.21
N LEU A 174 -28.34 8.37 16.30
CA LEU A 174 -28.20 9.82 16.29
C LEU A 174 -26.75 10.19 15.95
N GLU A 175 -26.59 11.17 15.07
CA GLU A 175 -25.28 11.68 14.65
C GLU A 175 -24.73 12.69 15.69
N PRO A 176 -23.41 12.72 15.94
CA PRO A 176 -22.81 13.71 16.81
C PRO A 176 -22.96 15.11 16.22
N VAL A 177 -23.18 16.11 17.08
CA VAL A 177 -23.39 17.49 16.67
C VAL A 177 -22.15 18.32 17.03
N ASP A 178 -21.75 19.21 16.12
CA ASP A 178 -20.73 20.21 16.40
C ASP A 178 -21.33 21.29 17.31
N THR A 179 -20.96 21.28 18.58
CA THR A 179 -21.46 22.18 19.61
C THR A 179 -21.06 23.64 19.39
N THR A 180 -20.07 23.92 18.52
CA THR A 180 -19.59 25.28 18.24
C THR A 180 -20.49 26.06 17.27
N LEU A 181 -21.33 25.34 16.51
CA LEU A 181 -22.21 25.91 15.48
C LEU A 181 -23.65 26.15 15.97
N ILE A 182 -23.95 25.81 17.23
CA ILE A 182 -25.29 25.86 17.80
C ILE A 182 -25.48 27.18 18.56
N LYS A 183 -26.57 27.93 18.27
CA LYS A 183 -26.94 29.15 19.01
C LYS A 183 -27.17 28.84 20.50
N ASP A 184 -26.76 29.77 21.36
CA ASP A 184 -26.66 29.66 22.84
C ASP A 184 -27.91 29.20 23.61
N ASP A 185 -29.07 29.09 22.96
CA ASP A 185 -30.34 28.69 23.56
C ASP A 185 -30.58 27.16 23.59
N VAL A 186 -29.68 26.34 23.02
CA VAL A 186 -29.85 24.88 22.91
C VAL A 186 -28.67 24.12 23.54
N LYS A 187 -28.85 23.63 24.77
CA LYS A 187 -27.87 22.76 25.46
C LYS A 187 -28.03 21.30 25.01
N ILE A 188 -27.37 20.91 23.92
CA ILE A 188 -27.24 19.50 23.50
C ILE A 188 -25.79 19.08 23.70
N SER A 189 -25.54 18.01 24.48
CA SER A 189 -24.21 17.41 24.63
C SER A 189 -24.07 16.16 23.79
N ASN A 190 -22.88 15.93 23.20
CA ASN A 190 -22.57 14.67 22.54
C ASN A 190 -22.59 13.48 23.53
N HIS A 191 -22.33 13.73 24.81
CA HIS A 191 -22.49 12.74 25.87
C HIS A 191 -23.94 12.23 25.99
N ASP A 192 -24.92 13.12 25.80
CA ASP A 192 -26.34 12.78 25.91
C ASP A 192 -26.80 11.97 24.69
N ILE A 193 -26.30 12.32 23.51
CA ILE A 193 -26.51 11.58 22.26
C ILE A 193 -25.95 10.15 22.39
N ASP A 194 -24.74 10.02 22.93
CA ASP A 194 -24.10 8.73 23.17
C ASP A 194 -24.89 7.88 24.19
N GLY A 195 -25.45 8.52 25.23
CA GLY A 195 -26.33 7.85 26.20
C GLY A 195 -27.58 7.23 25.56
N TYR A 196 -28.29 7.96 24.70
CA TYR A 196 -29.44 7.42 23.97
C TYR A 196 -29.06 6.35 22.94
N ASN A 197 -27.92 6.52 22.25
CA ASN A 197 -27.41 5.50 21.32
C ASN A 197 -27.03 4.21 22.06
N SER A 198 -26.39 4.31 23.24
CA SER A 198 -26.06 3.17 24.10
C SER A 198 -27.32 2.45 24.57
N ALA A 199 -28.31 3.21 25.07
CA ALA A 199 -29.59 2.65 25.52
C ALA A 199 -30.32 1.86 24.42
N ALA A 200 -30.29 2.35 23.17
CA ALA A 200 -30.86 1.65 22.03
C ALA A 200 -30.14 0.32 21.71
N MET A 201 -28.82 0.27 21.87
CA MET A 201 -28.02 -0.94 21.67
C MET A 201 -28.19 -1.96 22.80
N GLU A 202 -28.18 -1.49 24.06
CA GLU A 202 -28.36 -2.31 25.27
C GLU A 202 -29.70 -3.03 25.28
N THR A 203 -30.78 -2.35 24.88
CA THR A 203 -32.14 -2.92 24.88
C THR A 203 -32.24 -4.23 24.07
N ARG A 204 -31.45 -4.39 22.99
CA ARG A 204 -31.40 -5.66 22.24
C ARG A 204 -30.51 -6.70 22.91
N SER A 205 -29.38 -6.29 23.47
CA SER A 205 -28.44 -7.16 24.19
C SER A 205 -29.10 -7.84 25.40
N ASP A 206 -29.92 -7.08 26.14
CA ASP A 206 -30.62 -7.58 27.34
C ASP A 206 -31.81 -8.50 27.02
N LEU A 207 -32.34 -8.45 25.78
CA LEU A 207 -33.34 -9.41 25.33
C LEU A 207 -32.72 -10.69 24.77
N ASP A 208 -31.59 -10.61 24.06
CA ASP A 208 -30.85 -11.80 23.61
C ASP A 208 -30.35 -12.63 24.82
N SER A 209 -30.14 -12.01 25.98
CA SER A 209 -29.81 -12.70 27.24
C SER A 209 -31.05 -13.30 27.94
N SER A 210 -32.23 -12.70 27.86
CA SER A 210 -33.46 -13.24 28.50
C SER A 210 -34.15 -14.36 27.69
N TYR A 211 -34.01 -14.37 26.36
CA TYR A 211 -34.39 -15.51 25.52
C TYR A 211 -33.44 -16.72 25.65
N SER A 212 -32.32 -16.57 26.36
CA SER A 212 -31.32 -17.64 26.57
C SER A 212 -31.61 -18.56 27.76
N THR A 213 -32.79 -18.49 28.36
CA THR A 213 -33.17 -19.34 29.52
C THR A 213 -33.51 -20.80 29.16
N ILE A 214 -33.25 -21.23 27.92
CA ILE A 214 -33.26 -22.63 27.52
C ILE A 214 -31.85 -23.02 27.09
N ASP A 215 -31.14 -23.65 28.02
CA ASP A 215 -29.87 -24.37 27.94
C ASP A 215 -28.62 -23.65 27.37
N HIS A 216 -27.60 -23.57 28.24
CA HIS A 216 -26.27 -23.02 28.00
C HIS A 216 -25.55 -23.58 26.75
N HIS A 217 -25.60 -22.89 25.61
CA HIS A 217 -24.56 -22.96 24.57
C HIS A 217 -24.32 -21.57 23.94
N MET A 218 -23.23 -20.88 24.33
CA MET A 218 -22.70 -19.78 23.49
C MET A 218 -22.17 -20.36 22.17
N PRO A 219 -22.37 -19.71 21.01
CA PRO A 219 -21.98 -20.26 19.71
C PRO A 219 -20.46 -20.34 19.55
N ASN A 220 -19.97 -21.45 18.97
CA ASN A 220 -18.58 -21.61 18.56
C ASN A 220 -18.23 -20.58 17.46
N TYR A 221 -17.25 -19.71 17.71
CA TYR A 221 -16.79 -18.75 16.69
C TYR A 221 -15.82 -19.44 15.75
N THR A 222 -16.03 -19.28 14.44
CA THR A 222 -15.11 -19.81 13.42
C THR A 222 -14.54 -18.66 12.60
N TYR A 223 -13.24 -18.70 12.36
CA TYR A 223 -12.50 -17.77 11.52
C TYR A 223 -11.80 -18.55 10.42
N VAL A 224 -11.99 -18.09 9.18
CA VAL A 224 -11.43 -18.73 7.99
C VAL A 224 -10.67 -17.69 7.19
N ASP A 225 -9.38 -17.93 6.98
CA ASP A 225 -8.55 -17.19 6.03
C ASP A 225 -8.27 -18.09 4.83
N SER A 226 -8.85 -17.75 3.68
CA SER A 226 -8.69 -18.52 2.44
C SER A 226 -7.32 -18.36 1.80
N LYS A 227 -6.61 -17.24 2.05
CA LYS A 227 -5.27 -17.00 1.51
C LYS A 227 -4.24 -17.84 2.26
N LEU A 228 -4.32 -17.87 3.59
CA LEU A 228 -3.41 -18.64 4.45
C LEU A 228 -3.87 -20.09 4.64
N LYS A 229 -5.05 -20.46 4.13
CA LYS A 229 -5.74 -21.74 4.42
C LYS A 229 -5.84 -22.01 5.93
N LEU A 230 -6.01 -20.95 6.71
CA LEU A 230 -6.07 -20.99 8.16
C LEU A 230 -7.53 -21.13 8.62
N PHE A 231 -7.80 -22.15 9.43
CA PHE A 231 -9.12 -22.40 10.00
C PHE A 231 -8.98 -22.40 11.52
N VAL A 232 -9.55 -21.37 12.18
CA VAL A 232 -9.51 -21.23 13.64
C VAL A 232 -10.93 -21.39 14.17
N THR A 233 -11.10 -22.28 15.13
CA THR A 233 -12.38 -22.51 15.81
C THR A 233 -12.21 -22.25 17.29
N PHE A 234 -12.95 -21.29 17.82
CA PHE A 234 -13.02 -21.03 19.26
C PHE A 234 -14.15 -21.85 19.87
N ILE A 235 -13.81 -22.62 20.89
CA ILE A 235 -14.74 -23.44 21.66
C ILE A 235 -14.64 -22.98 23.10
N TRP A 236 -15.79 -22.63 23.67
CA TRP A 236 -15.86 -22.15 25.04
C TRP A 236 -16.22 -23.27 26.00
N SER A 237 -15.54 -23.32 27.14
CA SER A 237 -15.85 -24.20 28.26
C SER A 237 -15.52 -23.49 29.58
N ASN A 238 -16.43 -23.58 30.55
CA ASN A 238 -16.28 -22.93 31.86
C ASN A 238 -15.17 -23.54 32.73
N ASP A 239 -14.93 -24.84 32.59
CA ASP A 239 -13.96 -25.61 33.35
C ASP A 239 -13.41 -26.75 32.46
N VAL A 240 -12.49 -27.56 33.00
CA VAL A 240 -12.16 -28.91 32.54
C VAL A 240 -13.35 -29.83 32.83
N SER A 241 -14.49 -29.47 32.26
CA SER A 241 -15.74 -30.19 32.41
C SER A 241 -15.78 -31.39 31.47
N LYS A 242 -16.77 -32.26 31.64
CA LYS A 242 -17.00 -33.41 30.75
C LYS A 242 -17.06 -32.99 29.27
N THR A 243 -17.54 -31.79 28.96
CA THR A 243 -17.64 -31.30 27.59
C THR A 243 -16.26 -31.12 26.94
N MET A 244 -15.28 -30.56 27.66
CA MET A 244 -13.90 -30.42 27.15
C MET A 244 -13.29 -31.79 26.92
N VAL A 245 -13.45 -32.72 27.87
CA VAL A 245 -12.94 -34.10 27.74
C VAL A 245 -13.58 -34.83 26.54
N GLU A 246 -14.88 -34.68 26.35
CA GLU A 246 -15.61 -35.26 25.22
C GLU A 246 -15.15 -34.67 23.87
N GLN A 247 -14.86 -33.37 23.80
CA GLN A 247 -14.30 -32.75 22.60
C GLN A 247 -12.91 -33.28 22.26
N PHE A 248 -12.02 -33.42 23.25
CA PHE A 248 -10.71 -34.03 23.03
C PHE A 248 -10.83 -35.49 22.56
N ARG A 249 -11.78 -36.26 23.12
CA ARG A 249 -12.08 -37.62 22.66
C ARG A 249 -12.71 -37.65 21.26
N ALA A 250 -13.51 -36.66 20.90
CA ALA A 250 -14.07 -36.53 19.55
C ALA A 250 -12.96 -36.29 18.52
N TRP A 251 -12.00 -35.40 18.82
CA TRP A 251 -10.83 -35.19 17.96
C TRP A 251 -9.93 -36.41 17.88
N GLN A 252 -9.78 -37.15 18.99
CA GLN A 252 -9.04 -38.40 19.01
C GLN A 252 -9.62 -39.42 18.00
N ARG A 253 -10.95 -39.48 17.86
CA ARG A 253 -11.66 -40.38 16.94
C ARG A 253 -11.81 -39.84 15.51
N SER A 254 -11.53 -38.55 15.29
CA SER A 254 -11.66 -37.92 13.97
C SER A 254 -10.56 -38.41 13.01
N ASP A 255 -10.89 -38.59 11.74
CA ASP A 255 -9.92 -38.92 10.69
C ASP A 255 -8.90 -37.78 10.49
N ARG A 256 -9.33 -36.53 10.70
CA ARG A 256 -8.50 -35.32 10.60
C ARG A 256 -8.60 -34.50 11.88
N PRO A 257 -7.72 -34.74 12.87
CA PRO A 257 -7.66 -33.89 14.05
C PRO A 257 -7.10 -32.50 13.70
N PRO A 258 -7.35 -31.48 14.53
CA PRO A 258 -6.73 -30.16 14.36
C PRO A 258 -5.20 -30.25 14.37
N SER A 259 -4.51 -29.40 13.60
CA SER A 259 -3.03 -29.37 13.60
C SER A 259 -2.46 -28.83 14.92
N VAL A 260 -3.14 -27.83 15.51
CA VAL A 260 -2.75 -27.18 16.76
C VAL A 260 -3.99 -26.98 17.63
N ILE A 261 -3.89 -27.31 18.91
CA ILE A 261 -4.93 -27.08 19.91
C ILE A 261 -4.34 -26.20 21.01
N VAL A 262 -4.89 -25.00 21.20
CA VAL A 262 -4.55 -24.15 22.34
C VAL A 262 -5.67 -24.26 23.36
N ALA A 263 -5.38 -24.88 24.50
CA ALA A 263 -6.31 -25.04 25.60
C ALA A 263 -5.88 -24.17 26.78
N SER A 264 -6.85 -23.63 27.50
CA SER A 264 -6.67 -22.83 28.71
C SER A 264 -7.85 -23.11 29.63
N THR A 265 -7.67 -22.93 30.93
CA THR A 265 -8.79 -22.70 31.82
C THR A 265 -9.23 -21.24 31.76
N GLY A 266 -10.52 -21.01 32.02
CA GLY A 266 -11.09 -19.67 32.07
C GLY A 266 -10.95 -19.04 33.46
N LEU A 267 -10.82 -17.71 33.50
CA LEU A 267 -10.80 -16.93 34.74
C LEU A 267 -12.12 -17.05 35.54
N GLN A 268 -13.19 -17.47 34.88
CA GLN A 268 -14.50 -17.74 35.49
C GLN A 268 -14.44 -18.81 36.59
N LEU A 269 -13.52 -19.78 36.49
CA LEU A 269 -13.31 -20.82 37.50
C LEU A 269 -12.87 -20.19 38.84
N VAL A 270 -11.93 -19.25 38.75
CA VAL A 270 -11.38 -18.51 39.90
C VAL A 270 -12.41 -17.53 40.46
N LYS A 271 -13.25 -16.95 39.59
CA LYS A 271 -14.31 -16.00 39.96
C LYS A 271 -15.45 -16.64 40.76
N ASN A 272 -15.86 -17.85 40.38
CA ASN A 272 -17.07 -18.48 40.93
C ASN A 272 -16.83 -19.31 42.20
N ARG A 273 -15.59 -19.73 42.47
CA ARG A 273 -15.27 -20.62 43.60
C ARG A 273 -14.12 -20.05 44.43
N ASN A 274 -14.31 -19.96 45.75
CA ASN A 274 -13.19 -19.74 46.66
C ASN A 274 -12.19 -20.89 46.52
N THR A 275 -10.92 -20.54 46.30
CA THR A 275 -9.80 -21.47 46.26
C THR A 275 -9.62 -22.12 47.62
N THR A 276 -10.00 -23.39 47.69
CA THR A 276 -9.68 -24.28 48.80
C THR A 276 -8.90 -25.46 48.26
N ASP A 277 -8.08 -26.10 49.10
CA ASP A 277 -7.26 -27.24 48.68
C ASP A 277 -8.11 -28.37 48.07
N ALA A 278 -9.34 -28.55 48.55
CA ALA A 278 -10.29 -29.51 48.00
C ALA A 278 -10.69 -29.22 46.54
N VAL A 279 -10.87 -27.94 46.19
CA VAL A 279 -11.22 -27.52 44.81
C VAL A 279 -10.01 -27.65 43.88
N LEU A 280 -8.80 -27.36 44.37
CA LEU A 280 -7.58 -27.58 43.59
C LEU A 280 -7.35 -29.08 43.31
N GLU A 281 -7.61 -29.95 44.28
CA GLU A 281 -7.52 -31.40 44.08
C GLU A 281 -8.63 -31.95 43.15
N GLU A 282 -9.83 -31.37 43.16
CA GLU A 282 -10.87 -31.66 42.16
C GLU A 282 -10.40 -31.27 40.75
N TYR A 283 -9.83 -30.07 40.61
CA TYR A 283 -9.27 -29.57 39.36
C TYR A 283 -8.15 -30.47 38.81
N LYS A 284 -7.23 -30.93 39.68
CA LYS A 284 -6.19 -31.90 39.31
C LYS A 284 -6.78 -33.21 38.78
N ARG A 285 -7.82 -33.76 39.43
CA ARG A 285 -8.51 -34.99 38.96
C ARG A 285 -9.23 -34.81 37.64
N ASN A 286 -9.73 -33.61 37.34
CA ASN A 286 -10.37 -33.33 36.06
C ASN A 286 -9.31 -33.21 34.95
N LEU A 287 -8.18 -32.56 35.24
CA LEU A 287 -7.06 -32.47 34.31
C LEU A 287 -6.45 -33.82 33.93
N THR A 288 -6.35 -34.77 34.87
CA THR A 288 -5.79 -36.09 34.58
C THR A 288 -6.59 -36.85 33.53
N GLN A 289 -7.89 -36.56 33.37
CA GLN A 289 -8.72 -37.16 32.32
C GLN A 289 -8.37 -36.70 30.91
N LEU A 290 -7.67 -35.57 30.77
CA LEU A 290 -7.22 -35.03 29.48
C LEU A 290 -5.87 -35.59 29.04
N VAL A 291 -5.05 -36.13 29.95
CA VAL A 291 -3.70 -36.61 29.64
C VAL A 291 -3.72 -37.68 28.54
N GLN A 292 -4.54 -38.71 28.69
CA GLN A 292 -4.63 -39.78 27.69
C GLN A 292 -5.10 -39.30 26.30
N PRO A 293 -6.18 -38.49 26.17
CA PRO A 293 -6.55 -37.88 24.89
C PRO A 293 -5.44 -37.01 24.27
N ILE A 294 -4.71 -36.25 25.08
CA ILE A 294 -3.63 -35.37 24.62
C ILE A 294 -2.49 -36.19 24.01
N ASP A 295 -2.02 -37.22 24.71
CA ASP A 295 -0.91 -38.05 24.23
C ASP A 295 -1.28 -38.79 22.94
N ALA A 296 -2.53 -39.24 22.83
CA ALA A 296 -3.05 -39.87 21.62
C ALA A 296 -3.13 -38.90 20.42
N LEU A 297 -3.43 -37.62 20.65
CA LEU A 297 -3.43 -36.58 19.62
C LEU A 297 -2.00 -36.19 19.21
N ALA A 298 -1.10 -36.08 20.19
CA ALA A 298 0.31 -35.79 19.95
C ALA A 298 0.98 -36.88 19.11
N ALA A 299 0.68 -38.16 19.37
CA ALA A 299 1.15 -39.29 18.57
C ALA A 299 0.71 -39.24 17.09
N ARG A 300 -0.37 -38.50 16.78
CA ARG A 300 -0.87 -38.27 15.41
C ARG A 300 -0.34 -36.97 14.77
N GLY A 301 0.56 -36.27 15.45
CA GLY A 301 1.18 -35.03 14.97
C GLY A 301 0.41 -33.75 15.31
N THR A 302 -0.62 -33.80 16.15
CA THR A 302 -1.31 -32.59 16.66
C THR A 302 -0.51 -31.97 17.80
N GLN A 303 -0.14 -30.69 17.70
CA GLN A 303 0.49 -29.99 18.82
C GLN A 303 -0.56 -29.48 19.81
N VAL A 304 -0.49 -29.91 21.07
CA VAL A 304 -1.35 -29.42 22.16
C VAL A 304 -0.57 -28.43 23.03
N LEU A 305 -1.07 -27.20 23.12
CA LEU A 305 -0.52 -26.13 23.92
C LEU A 305 -1.44 -25.82 25.09
N TRP A 306 -0.91 -25.93 26.30
CA TRP A 306 -1.63 -25.53 27.51
C TRP A 306 -1.21 -24.13 27.92
N LYS A 307 -2.10 -23.17 27.75
CA LYS A 307 -1.89 -21.76 28.11
C LYS A 307 -2.14 -21.57 29.61
N LEU A 308 -1.16 -20.94 30.28
CA LEU A 308 -1.29 -20.57 31.69
C LEU A 308 -2.19 -19.34 31.85
N LEU A 309 -2.92 -19.29 32.96
CA LEU A 309 -3.72 -18.13 33.35
C LEU A 309 -2.83 -16.91 33.59
N GLU A 310 -3.25 -15.77 33.07
CA GLU A 310 -2.52 -14.51 33.17
C GLU A 310 -2.70 -13.80 34.53
N PRO A 311 -1.70 -13.02 34.98
CA PRO A 311 -1.85 -12.17 36.15
C PRO A 311 -2.84 -11.04 35.86
N VAL A 312 -3.58 -10.64 36.88
CA VAL A 312 -4.57 -9.57 36.82
C VAL A 312 -4.12 -8.39 37.68
N ASP A 313 -4.35 -7.16 37.21
CA ASP A 313 -4.19 -5.96 38.02
C ASP A 313 -5.46 -5.76 38.88
N THR A 314 -5.34 -6.05 40.18
CA THR A 314 -6.43 -5.96 41.14
C THR A 314 -6.94 -4.54 41.35
N THR A 315 -6.17 -3.51 40.98
CA THR A 315 -6.60 -2.10 41.11
C THR A 315 -7.63 -1.68 40.06
N LEU A 316 -7.70 -2.40 38.93
CA LEU A 316 -8.58 -2.13 37.81
C LEU A 316 -9.89 -2.95 37.85
N ILE A 317 -10.02 -3.86 38.83
CA ILE A 317 -11.19 -4.73 39.00
C ILE A 317 -12.22 -4.02 39.88
N LYS A 318 -13.50 -4.08 39.51
CA LYS A 318 -14.61 -3.58 40.34
C LYS A 318 -14.73 -4.40 41.64
N ASP A 319 -15.09 -3.75 42.74
CA ASP A 319 -15.11 -4.31 44.12
C ASP A 319 -15.97 -5.58 44.32
N ASP A 320 -16.79 -5.97 43.35
CA ASP A 320 -17.65 -7.17 43.40
C ASP A 320 -16.92 -8.49 43.11
N VAL A 321 -15.66 -8.46 42.63
CA VAL A 321 -14.92 -9.66 42.19
C VAL A 321 -13.60 -9.81 42.93
N LYS A 322 -13.54 -10.77 43.87
CA LYS A 322 -12.32 -11.12 44.62
C LYS A 322 -11.46 -12.12 43.85
N ILE A 323 -10.65 -11.65 42.91
CA ILE A 323 -9.63 -12.48 42.23
C ILE A 323 -8.26 -12.13 42.82
N SER A 324 -7.52 -13.14 43.30
CA SER A 324 -6.14 -12.99 43.76
C SER A 324 -5.16 -13.63 42.76
N ASN A 325 -4.02 -12.98 42.55
CA ASN A 325 -2.92 -13.56 41.77
C ASN A 325 -2.34 -14.81 42.43
N HIS A 326 -2.42 -14.92 43.77
CA HIS A 326 -2.03 -16.14 44.49
C HIS A 326 -2.88 -17.36 44.09
N ASP A 327 -4.18 -17.14 43.89
CA ASP A 327 -5.12 -18.20 43.51
C ASP A 327 -4.87 -18.67 42.08
N ILE A 328 -4.63 -17.71 41.18
CA ILE A 328 -4.22 -17.97 39.79
C ILE A 328 -2.92 -18.81 39.76
N ASP A 329 -1.98 -18.51 40.64
CA ASP A 329 -0.71 -19.23 40.75
C ASP A 329 -0.89 -20.66 41.27
N GLY A 330 -1.84 -20.87 42.19
CA GLY A 330 -2.25 -22.20 42.64
C GLY A 330 -2.78 -23.07 41.50
N TYR A 331 -3.71 -22.54 40.69
CA TYR A 331 -4.25 -23.26 39.53
C TYR A 331 -3.20 -23.53 38.45
N ASN A 332 -2.33 -22.55 38.16
CA ASN A 332 -1.25 -22.73 37.19
C ASN A 332 -0.25 -23.79 37.66
N SER A 333 0.10 -23.81 38.95
CA SER A 333 0.99 -24.81 39.53
C SER A 333 0.39 -26.21 39.45
N ALA A 334 -0.89 -26.36 39.77
CA ALA A 334 -1.62 -27.62 39.62
C ALA A 334 -1.66 -28.12 38.17
N ALA A 335 -1.88 -27.21 37.21
CA ALA A 335 -1.87 -27.57 35.78
C ALA A 335 -0.47 -28.01 35.31
N MET A 336 0.58 -27.29 35.72
CA MET A 336 1.96 -27.65 35.40
C MET A 336 2.35 -29.00 36.00
N GLU A 337 1.93 -29.29 37.24
CA GLU A 337 2.22 -30.56 37.92
C GLU A 337 1.66 -31.76 37.14
N ILE A 338 0.39 -31.70 36.74
CA ILE A 338 -0.29 -32.79 36.02
C ILE A 338 0.21 -32.92 34.57
N LEU A 339 0.34 -31.81 33.86
CA LEU A 339 0.68 -31.82 32.43
C LEU A 339 2.18 -32.00 32.16
N ARG A 340 3.05 -31.91 33.17
CA ARG A 340 4.49 -32.19 33.02
C ARG A 340 4.78 -33.62 32.55
N HIS A 341 3.87 -34.54 32.82
CA HIS A 341 3.99 -35.95 32.46
C HIS A 341 3.23 -36.31 31.17
N SER A 342 2.66 -35.33 30.46
CA SER A 342 2.02 -35.52 29.16
C SER A 342 2.81 -34.85 28.04
N GLU A 343 2.46 -35.15 26.79
CA GLU A 343 3.03 -34.49 25.61
C GLU A 343 2.48 -33.06 25.39
N ALA A 344 1.73 -32.50 26.35
CA ALA A 344 1.27 -31.11 26.30
C ALA A 344 2.44 -30.14 26.52
N ARG A 345 2.58 -29.15 25.62
CA ARG A 345 3.55 -28.06 25.80
C ARG A 345 2.91 -26.94 26.61
N VAL A 346 3.51 -26.59 27.74
CA VAL A 346 3.04 -25.47 28.57
C VAL A 346 3.50 -24.13 27.98
N TRP A 347 2.55 -23.24 27.67
CA TRP A 347 2.82 -21.92 27.09
C TRP A 347 2.92 -20.84 28.17
N GLY A 348 4.12 -20.69 28.75
CA GLY A 348 4.40 -19.70 29.79
C GLY A 348 4.66 -18.27 29.29
N ALA A 349 5.07 -18.10 28.02
CA ALA A 349 5.40 -16.77 27.47
C ALA A 349 4.20 -15.81 27.47
N ALA A 350 2.97 -16.32 27.28
CA ALA A 350 1.76 -15.51 27.34
C ALA A 350 1.59 -14.80 28.69
N ARG A 351 1.97 -15.47 29.79
CA ARG A 351 1.92 -14.92 31.14
C ARG A 351 2.93 -13.79 31.34
N LEU A 352 4.16 -13.92 30.80
CA LEU A 352 5.20 -12.89 30.89
C LEU A 352 4.80 -11.62 30.14
N VAL A 353 4.20 -11.78 28.96
CA VAL A 353 3.67 -10.65 28.17
C VAL A 353 2.57 -9.92 28.94
N ALA A 354 1.66 -10.68 29.55
CA ALA A 354 0.59 -10.10 30.37
C ALA A 354 1.12 -9.43 31.65
N ALA A 355 2.18 -9.96 32.28
CA ALA A 355 2.80 -9.33 33.45
C ALA A 355 3.37 -7.94 33.15
N GLY A 356 3.88 -7.70 31.93
CA GLY A 356 4.38 -6.39 31.50
C GLY A 356 3.28 -5.37 31.15
N SER A 357 2.04 -5.83 30.93
CA SER A 357 0.89 -4.99 30.56
C SER A 357 -0.39 -5.60 31.13
N ALA A 358 -0.45 -5.74 32.45
CA ALA A 358 -1.54 -6.39 33.14
C ALA A 358 -2.83 -5.58 32.95
N GLY A 359 -3.90 -6.26 32.53
CA GLY A 359 -5.24 -5.67 32.47
C GLY A 359 -6.02 -5.96 33.75
N GLY A 360 -7.25 -5.43 33.81
CA GLY A 360 -8.27 -5.92 34.73
C GLY A 360 -8.78 -7.30 34.29
N GLU A 361 -10.08 -7.49 34.17
CA GLU A 361 -10.67 -8.81 33.84
C GLU A 361 -10.31 -9.37 32.44
N ALA A 362 -9.85 -8.52 31.51
CA ALA A 362 -9.47 -8.90 30.16
C ALA A 362 -8.06 -8.44 29.79
N LEU A 363 -7.40 -9.19 28.90
CA LEU A 363 -6.09 -8.81 28.37
C LEU A 363 -6.14 -7.46 27.65
N THR A 364 -5.09 -6.67 27.85
CA THR A 364 -4.85 -5.46 27.05
C THR A 364 -4.66 -5.82 25.58
N ARG A 365 -5.07 -4.93 24.67
CA ARG A 365 -4.94 -5.17 23.22
C ARG A 365 -3.49 -5.38 22.78
N THR A 366 -2.56 -4.72 23.44
CA THR A 366 -1.11 -4.86 23.24
C THR A 366 -0.64 -6.25 23.62
N ALA A 367 -0.99 -6.75 24.80
CA ALA A 367 -0.65 -8.10 25.24
C ALA A 367 -1.27 -9.16 24.32
N LEU A 368 -2.54 -9.01 23.95
CA LEU A 368 -3.21 -9.94 23.03
C LEU A 368 -2.48 -10.03 21.67
N ARG A 369 -2.07 -8.88 21.12
CA ARG A 369 -1.33 -8.81 19.85
C ARG A 369 0.01 -9.52 19.95
N HIS A 370 0.77 -9.29 21.02
CA HIS A 370 2.05 -9.95 21.23
C HIS A 370 1.90 -11.46 21.45
N CYS A 371 0.90 -11.91 22.21
CA CYS A 371 0.60 -13.33 22.38
C CYS A 371 0.25 -14.00 21.04
N ALA A 372 -0.60 -13.37 20.22
CA ALA A 372 -0.93 -13.87 18.89
C ALA A 372 0.29 -13.94 17.98
N GLN A 373 1.16 -12.93 18.02
CA GLN A 373 2.41 -12.91 17.26
C GLN A 373 3.37 -14.01 17.71
N ILE A 374 3.53 -14.25 19.01
CA ILE A 374 4.38 -15.34 19.54
C ILE A 374 3.84 -16.70 19.10
N LEU A 375 2.52 -16.91 19.20
CA LEU A 375 1.89 -18.17 18.81
C LEU A 375 2.10 -18.45 17.32
N LEU A 376 1.91 -17.43 16.48
CA LEU A 376 2.11 -17.54 15.04
C LEU A 376 3.60 -17.79 14.74
N ASN A 377 4.50 -17.00 15.33
CA ASN A 377 5.94 -17.16 15.16
C ASN A 377 6.43 -18.54 15.58
N MET A 378 5.90 -19.13 16.65
CA MET A 378 6.29 -20.48 17.05
C MET A 378 6.00 -21.51 15.96
N PHE A 379 4.84 -21.40 15.28
CA PHE A 379 4.50 -22.29 14.16
C PHE A 379 5.33 -21.99 12.90
N CYS A 380 5.60 -20.71 12.66
CA CYS A 380 6.34 -20.24 11.50
C CYS A 380 7.84 -20.54 11.58
N ASN A 381 8.43 -20.42 12.77
CA ASN A 381 9.86 -20.60 13.00
C ASN A 381 10.29 -22.07 12.93
N ASP A 382 9.37 -23.02 13.11
CA ASP A 382 9.66 -24.44 12.84
C ASP A 382 9.81 -24.71 11.33
N HIS A 383 9.27 -23.82 10.49
CA HIS A 383 9.35 -23.88 9.02
C HIS A 383 10.31 -22.85 8.42
N MET A 384 10.74 -21.86 9.20
CA MET A 384 11.59 -20.75 8.77
C MET A 384 12.69 -20.46 9.78
N ASN A 385 13.91 -20.22 9.31
CA ASN A 385 15.04 -19.96 10.18
C ASN A 385 14.75 -18.68 11.01
N PHE A 386 14.82 -18.74 12.34
CA PHE A 386 14.32 -17.68 13.26
C PHE A 386 15.00 -16.30 13.12
N ASN A 387 16.10 -16.20 12.36
CA ASN A 387 16.79 -14.96 12.01
C ASN A 387 16.30 -14.34 10.68
N ASP A 388 15.40 -15.02 9.97
CA ASP A 388 14.91 -14.61 8.66
C ASP A 388 13.70 -13.67 8.85
N GLY A 389 13.78 -12.46 8.27
CA GLY A 389 12.70 -11.47 8.26
C GLY A 389 11.52 -11.84 7.35
N SER A 390 11.38 -13.11 7.00
CA SER A 390 10.30 -13.65 6.17
C SER A 390 9.04 -13.87 7.02
N CYS A 391 7.88 -13.65 6.41
CA CYS A 391 6.58 -14.00 7.00
C CYS A 391 6.20 -15.43 6.63
N CYS A 392 5.30 -16.02 7.42
CA CYS A 392 4.68 -17.35 7.26
C CYS A 392 3.81 -17.51 6.01
N ALA A 393 4.28 -17.02 4.85
CA ALA A 393 3.59 -17.12 3.58
C ALA A 393 4.23 -18.23 2.76
N GLN A 394 3.41 -19.07 2.11
CA GLN A 394 3.93 -19.97 1.10
C GLN A 394 4.52 -19.15 -0.06
N PRO A 395 5.62 -19.60 -0.70
CA PRO A 395 6.16 -18.93 -1.87
C PRO A 395 5.08 -18.80 -2.94
N GLU A 396 5.02 -17.65 -3.61
CA GLU A 396 4.09 -17.45 -4.71
C GLU A 396 4.33 -18.50 -5.81
N PRO A 397 3.26 -19.09 -6.38
CA PRO A 397 3.40 -20.06 -7.46
C PRO A 397 4.03 -19.41 -8.70
N TYR A 398 4.82 -20.20 -9.45
CA TYR A 398 5.43 -19.72 -10.69
C TYR A 398 4.35 -19.46 -11.75
N THR A 399 4.49 -18.36 -12.50
CA THR A 399 3.58 -18.04 -13.61
C THR A 399 4.00 -18.76 -14.89
N GLN A 400 3.06 -18.99 -15.80
CA GLN A 400 3.37 -19.61 -17.09
C GLN A 400 4.38 -18.77 -17.90
N LEU A 401 4.29 -17.45 -17.79
CA LEU A 401 5.22 -16.51 -18.40
C LEU A 401 6.65 -16.71 -17.87
N GLN A 402 6.83 -16.85 -16.55
CA GLN A 402 8.14 -17.11 -15.94
C GLN A 402 8.72 -18.44 -16.43
N MET A 403 7.91 -19.49 -16.49
CA MET A 403 8.37 -20.79 -16.99
C MET A 403 8.83 -20.72 -18.45
N LEU A 404 8.08 -20.03 -19.31
CA LEU A 404 8.41 -19.88 -20.72
C LEU A 404 9.66 -19.00 -20.96
N THR A 405 9.83 -17.92 -20.19
CA THR A 405 11.03 -17.08 -20.29
C THR A 405 12.28 -17.81 -19.82
N PHE A 406 12.21 -18.57 -18.73
CA PHE A 406 13.32 -19.41 -18.28
C PHE A 406 13.65 -20.52 -19.29
N ALA A 407 12.64 -21.14 -19.91
CA ALA A 407 12.86 -22.13 -20.96
C ALA A 407 13.56 -21.52 -22.19
N LEU A 408 13.18 -20.30 -22.60
CA LEU A 408 13.84 -19.57 -23.68
C LEU A 408 15.31 -19.24 -23.34
N PHE A 409 15.59 -18.77 -22.13
CA PHE A 409 16.95 -18.50 -21.70
C PHE A 409 17.81 -19.78 -21.64
N LEU A 410 17.23 -20.89 -21.18
CA LEU A 410 17.89 -22.19 -21.16
C LEU A 410 18.22 -22.66 -22.58
N LEU A 411 17.29 -22.52 -23.53
CA LEU A 411 17.52 -22.84 -24.94
C LEU A 411 18.69 -22.01 -25.51
N CYS A 412 18.72 -20.71 -25.25
CA CYS A 412 19.82 -19.83 -25.65
C CYS A 412 21.17 -20.29 -25.04
N ALA A 413 21.17 -20.70 -23.77
CA ALA A 413 22.38 -21.20 -23.09
C ALA A 413 22.88 -22.52 -23.71
N VAL A 414 21.98 -23.44 -24.05
CA VAL A 414 22.33 -24.69 -24.73
C VAL A 414 22.90 -24.42 -26.12
N VAL A 415 22.26 -23.57 -26.92
CA VAL A 415 22.76 -23.20 -28.26
C VAL A 415 24.12 -22.52 -28.20
N ALA A 416 24.34 -21.62 -27.23
CA ALA A 416 25.63 -20.98 -27.02
C ALA A 416 26.72 -21.99 -26.64
N SER A 417 26.39 -22.93 -25.75
CA SER A 417 27.31 -23.98 -25.29
C SER A 417 27.67 -24.95 -26.41
N LEU A 418 26.70 -25.37 -27.23
CA LEU A 418 26.93 -26.21 -28.40
C LEU A 418 27.82 -25.51 -29.44
N ARG A 419 27.60 -24.22 -29.71
CA ARG A 419 28.48 -23.43 -30.59
C ARG A 419 29.89 -23.29 -30.04
N TYR A 420 30.02 -23.10 -28.73
CA TYR A 420 31.31 -23.05 -28.06
C TYR A 420 32.07 -24.39 -28.18
N LEU A 421 31.40 -25.50 -27.85
CA LEU A 421 31.97 -26.84 -27.96
C LEU A 421 32.34 -27.21 -29.39
N TRP A 422 31.54 -26.82 -30.39
CA TRP A 422 31.84 -27.04 -31.80
C TRP A 422 33.09 -26.27 -32.25
N ARG A 423 33.20 -24.98 -31.90
CA ARG A 423 34.39 -24.17 -32.19
C ARG A 423 35.64 -24.72 -31.48
N TRP A 424 35.48 -25.13 -30.23
CA TRP A 424 36.57 -25.74 -29.45
C TRP A 424 37.04 -27.05 -30.08
N SER A 425 36.12 -27.93 -30.49
CA SER A 425 36.41 -29.16 -31.23
C SER A 425 37.15 -28.89 -32.55
N GLN A 426 36.73 -27.87 -33.32
CA GLN A 426 37.45 -27.44 -34.52
C GLN A 426 38.85 -26.92 -34.22
N SER A 427 39.04 -26.16 -33.14
CA SER A 427 40.36 -25.67 -32.73
C SER A 427 41.29 -26.81 -32.30
N ILE A 428 40.76 -27.83 -31.62
CA ILE A 428 41.53 -29.04 -31.28
C ILE A 428 41.91 -29.80 -32.54
N LYS A 429 40.96 -29.98 -33.47
CA LYS A 429 41.24 -30.64 -34.76
C LYS A 429 42.33 -29.90 -35.54
N GLN A 430 42.28 -28.57 -35.59
CA GLN A 430 43.33 -27.74 -36.21
C GLN A 430 44.69 -27.84 -35.49
N LYS A 431 44.71 -27.95 -34.15
CA LYS A 431 45.95 -28.17 -33.38
C LYS A 431 46.54 -29.57 -33.59
N MET A 432 45.69 -30.58 -33.74
CA MET A 432 46.11 -31.96 -34.01
C MET A 432 46.61 -32.15 -35.45
N ASP A 433 46.02 -31.45 -36.42
CA ASP A 433 46.40 -31.52 -37.84
C ASP A 433 47.64 -30.66 -38.20
N GLY A 434 48.31 -30.01 -37.24
CA GLY A 434 49.64 -29.41 -37.41
C GLY A 434 49.74 -28.12 -38.24
N TYR A 435 48.64 -27.58 -38.78
CA TYR A 435 48.63 -26.35 -39.58
C TYR A 435 48.30 -25.13 -38.72
N THR A 436 49.31 -24.51 -38.08
CA THR A 436 49.15 -23.16 -37.52
C THR A 436 49.22 -22.14 -38.65
N LEU A 437 48.07 -21.75 -39.20
CA LEU A 437 47.99 -20.60 -40.10
C LEU A 437 48.33 -19.33 -39.31
N VAL A 438 49.26 -18.55 -39.89
CA VAL A 438 49.71 -17.22 -39.47
C VAL A 438 48.54 -16.38 -38.97
N ASN A 439 48.72 -15.76 -37.79
CA ASN A 439 47.87 -14.76 -37.14
C ASN A 439 46.88 -14.09 -38.11
N GLN A 440 45.70 -14.69 -38.25
CA GLN A 440 44.57 -13.99 -38.80
C GLN A 440 44.25 -12.91 -37.78
N ALA A 441 44.39 -11.64 -38.16
CA ALA A 441 44.01 -10.51 -37.33
C ALA A 441 42.67 -10.85 -36.67
N THR A 442 42.61 -10.83 -35.34
CA THR A 442 41.40 -11.15 -34.58
C THR A 442 40.28 -10.28 -35.11
N VAL A 443 39.49 -10.80 -36.07
CA VAL A 443 38.25 -10.20 -36.48
C VAL A 443 37.40 -10.26 -35.22
N VAL A 444 37.29 -9.12 -34.54
CA VAL A 444 36.45 -8.96 -33.36
C VAL A 444 35.04 -9.30 -33.82
N GLN A 445 34.64 -10.56 -33.63
CA GLN A 445 33.31 -11.00 -34.00
C GLN A 445 32.32 -10.23 -33.13
N PRO A 446 31.23 -9.71 -33.71
CA PRO A 446 30.20 -9.06 -32.91
C PRO A 446 29.71 -10.04 -31.84
N PRO A 447 29.50 -9.58 -30.59
CA PRO A 447 29.05 -10.45 -29.53
C PRO A 447 27.73 -11.11 -29.95
N SER A 448 27.71 -12.44 -29.97
CA SER A 448 26.53 -13.16 -30.44
C SER A 448 25.34 -12.88 -29.52
N PRO A 449 24.17 -12.47 -30.04
CA PRO A 449 23.01 -12.11 -29.22
C PRO A 449 22.52 -13.29 -28.37
N VAL A 450 22.71 -14.53 -28.86
CA VAL A 450 22.38 -15.77 -28.14
C VAL A 450 23.20 -15.92 -26.85
N LEU A 451 24.50 -15.59 -26.90
CA LEU A 451 25.35 -15.59 -25.70
C LEU A 451 24.96 -14.47 -24.74
N ALA A 452 24.57 -13.30 -25.27
CA ALA A 452 24.10 -12.19 -24.45
C ALA A 452 22.81 -12.56 -23.70
N LEU A 453 21.84 -13.18 -24.38
CA LEU A 453 20.60 -13.69 -23.77
C LEU A 453 20.86 -14.82 -22.77
N ALA A 454 21.82 -15.71 -23.03
CA ALA A 454 22.21 -16.75 -22.07
C ALA A 454 22.79 -16.16 -20.78
N LYS A 455 23.69 -15.16 -20.90
CA LYS A 455 24.23 -14.44 -19.74
C LYS A 455 23.15 -13.69 -18.97
N LEU A 456 22.23 -13.02 -19.68
CA LEU A 456 21.09 -12.35 -19.07
C LEU A 456 20.21 -13.35 -18.32
N GLY A 457 19.96 -14.53 -18.90
CA GLY A 457 19.21 -15.61 -18.27
C GLY A 457 19.84 -16.12 -16.96
N MET A 458 21.17 -16.23 -16.90
CA MET A 458 21.87 -16.56 -15.64
C MET A 458 21.66 -15.49 -14.56
N ILE A 459 21.69 -14.20 -14.94
CA ILE A 459 21.44 -13.09 -14.01
C ILE A 459 19.98 -13.10 -13.53
N MET A 460 19.02 -13.34 -14.43
CA MET A 460 17.60 -13.47 -14.07
C MET A 460 17.34 -14.66 -13.14
N ALA A 461 18.03 -15.78 -13.35
CA ALA A 461 17.97 -16.93 -12.44
C ALA A 461 18.54 -16.59 -11.06
N TYR A 462 19.63 -15.81 -11.01
CA TYR A 462 20.17 -15.28 -9.76
C TYR A 462 19.17 -14.36 -9.04
N PHE A 463 18.50 -13.45 -9.74
CA PHE A 463 17.45 -12.60 -9.16
C PHE A 463 16.29 -13.43 -8.60
N TYR A 464 15.87 -14.46 -9.33
CA TYR A 464 14.83 -15.38 -8.88
C TYR A 464 15.23 -16.12 -7.59
N LEU A 465 16.48 -16.58 -7.49
CA LEU A 465 17.00 -17.21 -6.27
C LEU A 465 17.03 -16.24 -5.09
N CYS A 466 17.50 -15.01 -5.27
CA CYS A 466 17.60 -14.02 -4.17
C CYS A 466 16.23 -13.53 -3.67
N ASP A 467 15.28 -13.33 -4.57
CA ASP A 467 14.00 -12.73 -4.23
C ASP A 467 12.95 -13.78 -3.82
N ARG A 468 12.73 -14.79 -4.67
CA ARG A 468 11.61 -15.73 -4.57
C ARG A 468 11.90 -17.00 -3.79
N THR A 469 13.16 -17.29 -3.48
CA THR A 469 13.52 -18.44 -2.65
C THR A 469 14.07 -17.98 -1.31
N ASN A 470 13.94 -18.85 -0.30
CA ASN A 470 14.55 -18.65 1.02
C ASN A 470 15.99 -19.21 1.08
N PHE A 471 16.65 -19.33 -0.09
CA PHE A 471 18.01 -19.86 -0.16
C PHE A 471 19.02 -18.95 0.54
N PHE A 472 18.82 -17.64 0.46
CA PHE A 472 19.60 -16.64 1.17
C PHE A 472 18.78 -16.04 2.31
N MET A 473 19.44 -15.78 3.45
CA MET A 473 18.81 -15.20 4.63
C MET A 473 18.48 -13.72 4.40
N LYS A 474 17.35 -13.25 4.92
CA LYS A 474 16.91 -11.85 4.79
C LYS A 474 16.86 -11.22 6.18
N GLU A 475 17.52 -10.08 6.36
CA GLU A 475 17.59 -9.37 7.65
C GLU A 475 16.78 -8.07 7.61
N ASN A 476 16.24 -7.65 8.76
CA ASN A 476 15.48 -6.39 8.86
C ASN A 476 16.39 -5.15 8.79
N LYS A 477 15.87 -4.05 8.24
CA LYS A 477 16.59 -2.78 8.16
C LYS A 477 16.64 -2.04 9.49
N TYR A 478 17.83 -1.60 9.88
CA TYR A 478 18.05 -0.74 11.04
C TYR A 478 18.58 0.63 10.61
N TYR A 479 17.85 1.68 10.98
CA TYR A 479 18.30 3.05 10.74
C TYR A 479 19.20 3.52 11.89
N SER A 480 20.35 4.08 11.52
CA SER A 480 21.26 4.80 12.42
C SER A 480 21.86 5.97 11.64
N GLU A 481 21.99 7.12 12.29
CA GLU A 481 22.50 8.34 11.66
C GLU A 481 23.89 8.15 11.06
N TRP A 482 24.78 7.46 11.80
CA TRP A 482 26.13 7.14 11.35
C TRP A 482 26.14 6.15 10.19
N SER A 483 25.19 5.21 10.17
CA SER A 483 25.06 4.24 9.07
C SER A 483 24.59 4.90 7.77
N PHE A 484 23.92 6.05 7.84
CA PHE A 484 23.50 6.81 6.67
C PHE A 484 24.56 7.83 6.22
N TRP A 485 25.06 8.68 7.13
CA TRP A 485 25.94 9.78 6.75
C TRP A 485 27.38 9.36 6.42
N LEU A 486 27.91 8.29 7.04
CA LEU A 486 29.27 7.83 6.76
C LEU A 486 29.42 7.32 5.31
N PRO A 487 28.56 6.41 4.79
CA PRO A 487 28.66 5.99 3.39
C PRO A 487 28.44 7.15 2.41
N VAL A 488 27.49 8.05 2.69
CA VAL A 488 27.27 9.24 1.86
C VAL A 488 28.53 10.10 1.82
N GLY A 489 29.11 10.45 2.97
CA GLY A 489 30.34 11.24 3.06
C GLY A 489 31.53 10.58 2.35
N TYR A 490 31.68 9.26 2.51
CA TYR A 490 32.73 8.49 1.85
C TYR A 490 32.60 8.51 0.32
N VAL A 491 31.39 8.30 -0.21
CA VAL A 491 31.12 8.35 -1.65
C VAL A 491 31.39 9.74 -2.23
N PHE A 492 30.99 10.81 -1.53
CA PHE A 492 31.28 12.18 -1.94
C PHE A 492 32.78 12.50 -1.91
N ALA A 493 33.50 12.03 -0.88
CA ALA A 493 34.96 12.20 -0.82
C ALA A 493 35.64 11.53 -2.02
N LEU A 494 35.29 10.28 -2.33
CA LEU A 494 35.80 9.58 -3.52
C LEU A 494 35.46 10.34 -4.80
N GLY A 495 34.21 10.80 -4.96
CA GLY A 495 33.78 11.55 -6.13
C GLY A 495 34.60 12.82 -6.38
N LEU A 496 34.98 13.53 -5.32
CA LEU A 496 35.83 14.72 -5.41
C LEU A 496 37.26 14.40 -5.86
N PHE A 497 37.84 13.28 -5.40
CA PHE A 497 39.18 12.85 -5.79
C PHE A 497 39.29 12.48 -7.27
N PHE A 498 38.24 11.94 -7.88
CA PHE A 498 38.21 11.51 -9.29
C PHE A 498 37.62 12.58 -10.23
N THR A 499 38.07 13.83 -10.13
CA THR A 499 37.59 14.94 -10.98
C THR A 499 38.47 15.15 -12.21
N ASP A 500 37.87 15.09 -13.40
CA ASP A 500 38.50 15.31 -14.71
C ASP A 500 37.94 16.56 -15.42
N ASP A 501 38.74 17.16 -16.29
CA ASP A 501 38.32 18.28 -17.15
C ASP A 501 37.48 17.79 -18.33
N SER A 502 36.39 18.50 -18.62
CA SER A 502 35.47 18.23 -19.73
C SER A 502 35.84 19.04 -20.97
N ARG A 503 35.62 18.47 -22.16
CA ARG A 503 35.90 19.12 -23.45
C ARG A 503 34.84 20.14 -23.88
N SER A 504 33.72 20.23 -23.15
CA SER A 504 32.56 21.05 -23.52
C SER A 504 32.21 21.99 -22.37
N SER A 505 32.18 23.29 -22.65
CA SER A 505 31.70 24.33 -21.74
C SER A 505 30.19 24.51 -21.78
N ARG A 506 29.42 23.70 -22.51
CA ARG A 506 27.95 23.86 -22.55
C ARG A 506 27.31 23.51 -21.20
N VAL A 507 26.25 24.27 -20.86
CA VAL A 507 25.41 24.00 -19.69
C VAL A 507 24.76 22.62 -19.83
N LEU A 508 24.81 21.80 -18.78
CA LEU A 508 24.20 20.46 -18.75
C LEU A 508 24.69 19.53 -19.89
N HIS A 509 26.01 19.51 -20.12
CA HIS A 509 26.59 18.55 -21.06
C HIS A 509 26.43 17.10 -20.56
N ARG A 510 26.61 16.12 -21.48
CA ARG A 510 26.41 14.68 -21.22
C ARG A 510 27.11 14.21 -19.94
N ASN A 511 28.41 14.45 -19.82
CA ASN A 511 29.19 13.99 -18.67
C ASN A 511 28.74 14.60 -17.33
N GLN A 512 28.33 15.88 -17.32
CA GLN A 512 27.79 16.54 -16.13
C GLN A 512 26.41 16.00 -15.75
N THR A 513 25.59 15.66 -16.75
CA THR A 513 24.28 15.04 -16.51
C THR A 513 24.44 13.61 -15.98
N ASP A 514 25.38 12.84 -16.53
CA ASP A 514 25.67 11.49 -16.07
C ASP A 514 26.33 11.55 -14.67
N GLU A 515 27.23 12.49 -14.40
CA GLU A 515 27.74 12.78 -13.04
C GLU A 515 26.59 13.04 -12.06
N TRP A 516 25.65 13.92 -12.46
CA TRP A 516 24.51 14.27 -11.62
C TRP A 516 23.65 13.05 -11.29
N LYS A 517 23.30 12.25 -12.30
CA LYS A 517 22.59 10.99 -12.10
C LYS A 517 23.37 10.05 -11.17
N GLY A 518 24.66 9.84 -11.41
CA GLY A 518 25.47 8.90 -10.63
C GLY A 518 25.47 9.20 -9.13
N TRP A 519 25.75 10.46 -8.74
CA TRP A 519 25.75 10.78 -7.30
C TRP A 519 24.35 10.71 -6.69
N MET A 520 23.30 11.12 -7.42
CA MET A 520 21.92 10.96 -6.95
C MET A 520 21.55 9.49 -6.75
N GLN A 521 21.95 8.61 -7.69
CA GLN A 521 21.69 7.18 -7.58
C GLN A 521 22.35 6.59 -6.33
N LEU A 522 23.61 6.94 -6.07
CA LEU A 522 24.33 6.44 -4.90
C LEU A 522 23.68 6.89 -3.59
N VAL A 523 23.20 8.14 -3.50
CA VAL A 523 22.46 8.61 -2.33
C VAL A 523 21.13 7.87 -2.15
N ILE A 524 20.37 7.66 -3.23
CA ILE A 524 19.11 6.89 -3.20
C ILE A 524 19.36 5.45 -2.75
N LEU A 525 20.43 4.83 -3.24
CA LEU A 525 20.81 3.46 -2.87
C LEU A 525 21.14 3.33 -1.38
N VAL A 526 21.98 4.24 -0.84
CA VAL A 526 22.28 4.27 0.60
C VAL A 526 21.01 4.47 1.42
N TYR A 527 20.16 5.42 1.01
CA TYR A 527 18.87 5.69 1.66
C TYR A 527 17.99 4.44 1.76
N GLN A 528 17.89 3.66 0.67
CA GLN A 528 17.06 2.45 0.63
C GLN A 528 17.60 1.37 1.55
N VAL A 529 18.92 1.15 1.56
CA VAL A 529 19.57 0.08 2.34
C VAL A 529 19.52 0.37 3.83
N THR A 530 19.73 1.63 4.24
CA THR A 530 19.67 2.03 5.65
C THR A 530 18.25 2.18 6.19
N GLY A 531 17.23 2.13 5.32
CA GLY A 531 15.83 2.33 5.73
C GLY A 531 15.54 3.73 6.29
N ALA A 532 16.21 4.76 5.74
CA ALA A 532 16.12 6.14 6.24
C ALA A 532 14.78 6.83 5.92
N SER A 533 13.81 6.11 5.34
CA SER A 533 12.44 6.57 5.09
C SER A 533 11.68 7.00 6.34
N LYS A 534 12.10 6.51 7.52
CA LYS A 534 11.51 6.87 8.82
C LYS A 534 11.77 8.32 9.22
N VAL A 535 12.82 8.95 8.67
CA VAL A 535 13.19 10.34 8.99
C VAL A 535 12.66 11.26 7.90
N LEU A 536 11.67 12.08 8.25
CA LEU A 536 10.91 12.90 7.31
C LEU A 536 11.78 13.88 6.50
N PRO A 537 12.73 14.66 7.10
CA PRO A 537 13.59 15.54 6.32
C PRO A 537 14.44 14.79 5.27
N ILE A 538 15.01 13.63 5.63
CA ILE A 538 15.80 12.81 4.71
C ILE A 538 14.91 12.28 3.57
N TYR A 539 13.71 11.81 3.91
CA TYR A 539 12.72 11.37 2.92
C TYR A 539 12.41 12.48 1.89
N MET A 540 12.16 13.70 2.35
CA MET A 540 11.86 14.83 1.45
C MET A 540 13.06 15.21 0.56
N LEU A 541 14.28 15.21 1.10
CA LEU A 541 15.49 15.50 0.33
C LEU A 541 15.76 14.44 -0.75
N VAL A 542 15.68 13.16 -0.40
CA VAL A 542 15.85 12.06 -1.37
C VAL A 542 14.76 12.12 -2.43
N ARG A 543 13.54 12.51 -2.05
CA ARG A 543 12.45 12.70 -3.01
C ARG A 543 12.71 13.87 -3.99
N ALA A 544 13.34 14.95 -3.55
CA ALA A 544 13.81 15.99 -4.47
C ALA A 544 14.80 15.46 -5.51
N LEU A 545 15.64 14.47 -5.14
CA LEU A 545 16.53 13.80 -6.10
C LEU A 545 15.74 12.95 -7.12
N VAL A 546 14.68 12.26 -6.69
CA VAL A 546 13.78 11.52 -7.60
C VAL A 546 13.07 12.48 -8.57
N SER A 547 12.57 13.62 -8.07
CA SER A 547 12.02 14.67 -8.93
C SER A 547 13.06 15.20 -9.92
N ALA A 548 14.31 15.36 -9.50
CA ALA A 548 15.42 15.80 -10.36
C ALA A 548 15.71 14.80 -11.50
N TYR A 549 15.58 13.49 -11.25
CA TYR A 549 15.67 12.47 -12.29
C TYR A 549 14.59 12.60 -13.36
N LEU A 550 13.34 12.80 -12.95
CA LEU A 550 12.22 12.99 -13.87
C LEU A 550 12.34 14.32 -14.63
N PHE A 551 12.84 15.35 -13.96
CA PHE A 551 13.17 16.63 -14.59
C PHE A 551 14.24 16.46 -15.67
N LEU A 552 15.35 15.77 -15.37
CA LEU A 552 16.42 15.49 -16.33
C LEU A 552 15.92 14.67 -17.52
N THR A 553 15.00 13.74 -17.30
CA THR A 553 14.36 12.95 -18.35
C THR A 553 13.56 13.86 -19.28
N GLY A 554 12.70 14.73 -18.73
CA GLY A 554 11.94 15.73 -19.50
C GLY A 554 12.84 16.69 -20.28
N TYR A 555 13.89 17.22 -19.64
CA TYR A 555 14.88 18.09 -20.26
C TYR A 555 15.62 17.39 -21.41
N GLY A 556 16.18 16.21 -21.16
CA GLY A 556 17.02 15.48 -22.11
C GLY A 556 16.26 15.05 -23.37
N HIS A 557 15.04 14.52 -23.20
CA HIS A 557 14.21 14.11 -24.34
C HIS A 557 13.76 15.30 -25.18
N PHE A 558 13.33 16.40 -24.54
CA PHE A 558 12.94 17.60 -25.28
C PHE A 558 14.12 18.24 -26.01
N TYR A 559 15.27 18.37 -25.33
CA TYR A 559 16.49 18.93 -25.93
C TYR A 559 17.00 18.08 -27.10
N TYR A 560 16.98 16.74 -26.98
CA TYR A 560 17.33 15.84 -28.07
C TYR A 560 16.38 15.97 -29.25
N THR A 561 15.06 15.91 -29.00
CA THR A 561 14.04 16.05 -30.06
C THR A 561 14.18 17.40 -30.78
N TRP A 562 14.47 18.47 -30.04
CA TRP A 562 14.70 19.80 -30.59
C TRP A 562 15.96 19.88 -31.48
N LYS A 563 17.04 19.18 -31.09
CA LYS A 563 18.32 19.21 -31.82
C LYS A 563 18.38 18.25 -33.01
N THR A 564 17.80 17.07 -32.90
CA THR A 564 17.88 16.01 -33.92
C THR A 564 16.69 16.04 -34.87
N GLY A 565 15.55 16.64 -34.47
CA GLY A 565 14.31 16.65 -35.25
C GLY A 565 13.63 15.28 -35.38
N ASP A 566 14.24 14.23 -34.84
CA ASP A 566 13.70 12.87 -34.83
C ASP A 566 12.77 12.68 -33.62
N THR A 567 11.47 12.57 -33.89
CA THR A 567 10.46 12.23 -32.88
C THR A 567 10.51 10.73 -32.61
N GLY A 568 11.47 10.29 -31.81
CA GLY A 568 11.47 8.93 -31.29
C GLY A 568 10.12 8.60 -30.62
N LEU A 569 9.69 7.34 -30.72
CA LEU A 569 8.41 6.81 -30.23
C LEU A 569 8.11 7.06 -28.73
N VAL A 570 9.11 7.52 -27.96
CA VAL A 570 9.10 7.57 -26.49
C VAL A 570 8.12 8.61 -25.92
N PHE A 571 7.79 9.68 -26.67
CA PHE A 571 6.75 10.63 -26.27
C PHE A 571 5.70 10.80 -27.34
N VAL A 572 4.59 10.07 -27.20
CA VAL A 572 3.40 10.19 -28.06
C VAL A 572 2.99 11.66 -28.24
N ILE A 573 3.09 12.50 -27.20
CA ILE A 573 2.73 13.93 -27.23
C ILE A 573 3.63 14.76 -28.18
N PHE A 574 4.93 14.45 -28.25
CA PHE A 574 5.86 15.12 -29.17
C PHE A 574 5.86 14.49 -30.56
N ALA A 575 5.47 13.21 -30.67
CA ALA A 575 5.22 12.52 -31.93
C ALA A 575 3.90 12.94 -32.60
N LEU A 576 2.93 13.50 -31.85
CA LEU A 576 1.67 14.01 -32.42
C LEU A 576 1.91 15.30 -33.24
N PRO A 577 1.27 15.45 -34.43
CA PRO A 577 1.35 16.67 -35.23
C PRO A 577 0.87 17.91 -34.44
N PRO A 578 1.44 19.11 -34.65
CA PRO A 578 2.49 19.45 -35.61
C PRO A 578 3.90 19.04 -35.14
N HIS A 579 4.68 18.49 -36.07
CA HIS A 579 6.10 18.17 -35.85
C HIS A 579 6.93 19.45 -35.86
N ILE A 580 7.89 19.53 -34.94
CA ILE A 580 8.80 20.66 -34.85
C ILE A 580 10.07 20.29 -35.62
N ASN A 581 10.18 20.70 -36.88
CA ASN A 581 11.35 20.42 -37.71
C ASN A 581 12.43 21.51 -37.51
N GLN A 582 13.70 21.08 -37.47
CA GLN A 582 14.89 21.94 -37.31
C GLN A 582 15.14 22.92 -38.47
N SER A 583 14.49 22.75 -39.62
CA SER A 583 14.79 23.47 -40.86
C SER A 583 14.45 24.98 -40.86
N SER A 584 14.19 25.59 -39.69
CA SER A 584 13.90 27.03 -39.55
C SER A 584 14.61 27.70 -38.36
N THR A 585 15.76 27.18 -37.89
CA THR A 585 16.44 27.74 -36.70
C THR A 585 17.86 28.24 -36.95
N HIS A 586 18.54 27.80 -38.03
CA HIS A 586 19.80 28.42 -38.46
C HIS A 586 19.60 29.61 -39.41
N THR A 587 18.39 29.82 -39.90
CA THR A 587 17.97 31.09 -40.49
C THR A 587 17.20 31.87 -39.43
N VAL A 588 17.38 33.19 -39.42
CA VAL A 588 16.83 34.16 -38.45
C VAL A 588 15.28 34.15 -38.39
N GLU A 589 14.60 33.38 -39.25
CA GLU A 589 13.15 33.31 -39.41
C GLU A 589 12.51 32.05 -38.79
N SER A 590 12.65 31.84 -37.49
CA SER A 590 11.70 30.94 -36.80
C SER A 590 10.36 31.66 -36.65
N LYS A 591 9.28 31.11 -37.19
CA LYS A 591 7.95 31.72 -37.03
C LYS A 591 7.53 31.68 -35.55
N PRO A 592 7.00 32.78 -34.95
CA PRO A 592 6.56 32.82 -33.55
C PRO A 592 5.54 31.73 -33.19
N TYR A 593 4.81 31.23 -34.19
CA TYR A 593 3.88 30.10 -34.07
C TYR A 593 4.52 28.81 -33.51
N GLN A 594 5.82 28.54 -33.75
CA GLN A 594 6.47 27.33 -33.22
C GLN A 594 6.54 27.32 -31.69
N TYR A 595 6.86 28.45 -31.06
CA TYR A 595 6.86 28.56 -29.60
C TYR A 595 5.46 28.51 -29.01
N LEU A 596 4.47 29.06 -29.72
CA LEU A 596 3.07 28.93 -29.35
C LEU A 596 2.62 27.46 -29.34
N TYR A 597 3.00 26.66 -30.35
CA TYR A 597 2.69 25.24 -30.37
C TYR A 597 3.35 24.46 -29.22
N ILE A 598 4.59 24.78 -28.86
CA ILE A 598 5.27 24.17 -27.70
C ILE A 598 4.55 24.53 -26.41
N ALA A 599 4.21 25.81 -26.22
CA ALA A 599 3.46 26.26 -25.05
C ALA A 599 2.09 25.55 -24.94
N LEU A 600 1.36 25.42 -26.06
CA LEU A 600 0.11 24.66 -26.11
C LEU A 600 0.30 23.18 -25.77
N LYS A 601 1.37 22.54 -26.25
CA LYS A 601 1.70 21.14 -25.90
C LYS A 601 2.05 20.98 -24.41
N ILE A 602 2.78 21.92 -23.82
CA ILE A 602 3.10 21.91 -22.38
C ILE A 602 1.84 22.11 -21.55
N ILE A 603 0.98 23.06 -21.91
CA ILE A 603 -0.31 23.29 -21.24
C ILE A 603 -1.18 22.04 -21.35
N GLY A 604 -1.26 21.43 -22.54
CA GLY A 604 -1.99 20.17 -22.76
C GLY A 604 -1.46 19.01 -21.92
N LEU A 605 -0.13 18.89 -21.77
CA LEU A 605 0.47 17.89 -20.88
C LEU A 605 0.09 18.16 -19.42
N LEU A 606 0.20 19.41 -18.96
CA LEU A 606 -0.17 19.78 -17.58
C LEU A 606 -1.65 19.54 -17.32
N THR A 607 -2.55 19.86 -18.25
CA THR A 607 -3.98 19.59 -18.08
C THR A 607 -4.28 18.09 -18.03
N ILE A 608 -3.66 17.27 -18.88
CA ILE A 608 -3.81 15.81 -18.82
C ILE A 608 -3.35 15.25 -17.46
N VAL A 609 -2.18 15.69 -16.99
CA VAL A 609 -1.65 15.29 -15.67
C VAL A 609 -2.59 15.71 -14.55
N THR A 610 -3.09 16.95 -14.56
CA THR A 610 -4.02 17.44 -13.53
C THR A 610 -5.36 16.68 -13.57
N VAL A 611 -5.89 16.35 -14.75
CA VAL A 611 -7.12 15.56 -14.88
C VAL A 611 -6.94 14.14 -14.33
N LEU A 612 -5.83 13.48 -14.66
CA LEU A 612 -5.48 12.15 -14.12
C LEU A 612 -5.30 12.18 -12.60
N TYR A 613 -4.79 13.28 -12.07
CA TYR A 613 -4.66 13.48 -10.63
C TYR A 613 -6.02 13.69 -9.93
N MET A 614 -6.86 14.59 -10.45
CA MET A 614 -8.14 14.93 -9.83
C MET A 614 -9.16 13.79 -9.90
N SER A 615 -9.02 12.87 -10.87
CA SER A 615 -9.94 11.75 -11.05
C SER A 615 -9.24 10.40 -10.88
N GLU A 616 -9.28 9.88 -9.65
CA GLU A 616 -8.84 8.51 -9.35
C GLU A 616 -9.59 7.49 -10.22
N VAL A 617 -10.90 7.67 -10.40
CA VAL A 617 -11.74 6.78 -11.23
C VAL A 617 -11.27 6.76 -12.70
N PHE A 618 -10.82 7.90 -13.23
CA PHE A 618 -10.30 7.97 -14.60
C PHE A 618 -8.94 7.28 -14.72
N PHE A 619 -8.06 7.48 -13.73
CA PHE A 619 -6.78 6.78 -13.64
C PHE A 619 -6.98 5.26 -13.57
N GLN A 620 -7.84 4.79 -12.66
CA GLN A 620 -8.18 3.37 -12.55
C GLN A 620 -8.76 2.82 -13.85
N LYS A 621 -9.66 3.55 -14.53
CA LYS A 621 -10.18 3.10 -15.82
C LYS A 621 -9.12 3.01 -16.91
N ILE A 622 -8.13 3.88 -16.96
CA ILE A 622 -7.07 3.80 -17.99
C ILE A 622 -6.15 2.60 -17.73
N PHE A 623 -5.71 2.42 -16.47
CA PHE A 623 -4.67 1.44 -16.14
C PHE A 623 -5.21 0.06 -15.74
N VAL A 624 -6.48 -0.05 -15.32
CA VAL A 624 -7.14 -1.31 -14.91
C VAL A 624 -8.10 -1.83 -16.00
N THR A 625 -8.33 -1.08 -17.09
CA THR A 625 -9.05 -1.65 -18.24
C THR A 625 -8.19 -2.67 -18.97
N ARG A 626 -8.82 -3.78 -19.36
CA ARG A 626 -8.20 -4.79 -20.20
C ARG A 626 -7.86 -4.13 -21.56
N PRO A 627 -6.62 -4.22 -22.05
CA PRO A 627 -5.62 -5.22 -21.71
C PRO A 627 -4.54 -4.82 -20.67
N TRP A 628 -4.58 -3.62 -20.13
CA TRP A 628 -3.48 -3.09 -19.30
C TRP A 628 -3.45 -3.67 -17.88
N LYS A 629 -4.57 -4.24 -17.42
CA LYS A 629 -4.70 -4.87 -16.10
C LYS A 629 -3.54 -5.81 -15.77
N ALA A 630 -3.16 -6.69 -16.69
CA ALA A 630 -2.10 -7.68 -16.50
C ALA A 630 -0.69 -7.08 -16.23
N LEU A 631 -0.45 -5.83 -16.62
CA LEU A 631 0.86 -5.17 -16.47
C LEU A 631 0.96 -4.36 -15.17
N PHE A 632 -0.17 -3.94 -14.60
CA PHE A 632 -0.20 -2.99 -13.47
C PHE A 632 -0.85 -3.54 -12.20
N VAL A 633 -1.45 -4.74 -12.26
CA VAL A 633 -2.22 -5.28 -11.15
C VAL A 633 -1.48 -6.39 -10.42
N ASN A 634 -1.28 -6.19 -9.11
CA ASN A 634 -0.84 -7.23 -8.18
C ASN A 634 -1.94 -8.28 -7.97
N SER A 635 -1.61 -9.46 -7.42
CA SER A 635 -2.54 -10.56 -7.12
C SER A 635 -3.81 -10.15 -6.32
N ASP A 636 -3.79 -8.98 -5.69
CA ASP A 636 -4.87 -8.41 -4.88
C ASP A 636 -5.75 -7.37 -5.61
N ASP A 637 -5.61 -7.18 -6.92
CA ASP A 637 -6.39 -6.21 -7.71
C ASP A 637 -6.24 -4.73 -7.25
N ASP A 638 -5.23 -4.42 -6.44
CA ASP A 638 -4.99 -3.09 -5.85
C ASP A 638 -3.97 -2.25 -6.67
N ILE A 639 -4.38 -1.05 -7.10
CA ILE A 639 -3.55 -0.07 -7.84
C ILE A 639 -3.17 1.15 -7.01
N HIS A 640 -3.60 1.23 -5.74
CA HIS A 640 -3.39 2.41 -4.90
C HIS A 640 -1.89 2.76 -4.78
N GLN A 641 -1.02 1.76 -4.70
CA GLN A 641 0.43 1.99 -4.63
C GLN A 641 0.98 2.64 -5.91
N TRP A 642 0.59 2.16 -7.09
CA TRP A 642 1.00 2.75 -8.37
C TRP A 642 0.51 4.19 -8.53
N TRP A 643 -0.77 4.43 -8.22
CA TRP A 643 -1.34 5.77 -8.26
C TRP A 643 -0.66 6.71 -7.27
N PHE A 644 -0.38 6.22 -6.05
CA PHE A 644 0.32 6.96 -5.03
C PHE A 644 1.74 7.35 -5.49
N MET A 645 2.52 6.42 -6.03
CA MET A 645 3.87 6.70 -6.53
C MET A 645 3.86 7.68 -7.71
N TRP A 646 2.88 7.59 -8.61
CA TRP A 646 2.75 8.54 -9.74
C TRP A 646 2.32 9.95 -9.30
N LYS A 647 1.35 10.04 -8.38
CA LYS A 647 0.80 11.32 -7.87
C LYS A 647 1.88 12.21 -7.26
N GLN A 648 2.93 11.61 -6.74
CA GLN A 648 3.97 12.24 -5.92
C GLN A 648 4.91 13.21 -6.67
N ASP A 649 5.20 12.97 -7.95
CA ASP A 649 6.17 13.75 -8.75
C ASP A 649 5.57 14.23 -10.09
N ARG A 650 4.24 14.40 -10.10
CA ARG A 650 3.41 14.64 -11.28
C ARG A 650 3.87 15.78 -12.22
N TYR A 651 4.47 16.85 -11.70
CA TYR A 651 4.87 18.02 -12.51
C TYR A 651 6.36 18.06 -12.86
N SER A 652 7.19 17.20 -12.25
CA SER A 652 8.66 17.30 -12.36
C SER A 652 9.16 17.18 -13.80
N MET A 653 8.55 16.31 -14.60
CA MET A 653 8.87 16.17 -16.03
C MET A 653 8.51 17.41 -16.84
N ALA A 654 7.36 18.04 -16.57
CA ALA A 654 6.93 19.26 -17.24
C ALA A 654 7.86 20.43 -16.91
N TYR A 655 8.33 20.54 -15.66
CA TYR A 655 9.36 21.51 -15.29
C TYR A 655 10.66 21.33 -16.08
N GLY A 656 11.07 20.10 -16.35
CA GLY A 656 12.24 19.82 -17.20
C GLY A 656 12.09 20.32 -18.64
N ILE A 657 10.91 20.14 -19.24
CA ILE A 657 10.58 20.63 -20.59
C ILE A 657 10.53 22.16 -20.63
N ILE A 658 9.91 22.79 -19.62
CA ILE A 658 9.85 24.25 -19.47
C ILE A 658 11.27 24.82 -19.36
N PHE A 659 12.11 24.23 -18.51
CA PHE A 659 13.50 24.64 -18.35
C PHE A 659 14.30 24.49 -19.66
N ALA A 660 14.13 23.38 -20.38
CA ALA A 660 14.78 23.18 -21.68
C ALA A 660 14.37 24.26 -22.70
N THR A 661 13.08 24.61 -22.72
CA THR A 661 12.55 25.68 -23.59
C THR A 661 13.13 27.04 -23.20
N ALA A 662 13.18 27.35 -21.90
CA ALA A 662 13.77 28.58 -21.39
C ALA A 662 15.27 28.67 -21.70
N TYR A 663 16.01 27.57 -21.56
CA TYR A 663 17.43 27.49 -21.90
C TYR A 663 17.68 27.76 -23.39
N LEU A 664 16.90 27.15 -24.29
CA LEU A 664 17.01 27.38 -25.74
C LEU A 664 16.66 28.83 -26.13
N LEU A 665 15.66 29.44 -25.47
CA LEU A 665 15.33 30.86 -25.65
C LEU A 665 16.47 31.76 -25.15
N ALA A 666 17.04 31.45 -23.99
CA ALA A 666 18.14 32.22 -23.42
C ALA A 666 19.41 32.15 -24.28
N GLN A 667 19.71 30.99 -24.89
CA GLN A 667 20.77 30.86 -25.89
C GLN A 667 20.49 31.74 -27.13
N ARG A 668 19.24 31.77 -27.61
CA ARG A 668 18.87 32.55 -28.79
C ARG A 668 19.02 34.06 -28.58
N TYR A 669 18.59 34.56 -27.43
CA TYR A 669 18.70 35.99 -27.10
C TYR A 669 20.10 36.38 -26.60
N ASN A 670 21.09 35.47 -26.67
CA ASN A 670 22.46 35.66 -26.17
C ASN A 670 22.50 36.13 -24.71
N LEU A 671 21.55 35.69 -23.88
CA LEU A 671 21.53 35.97 -22.44
C LEU A 671 22.53 35.09 -21.67
N LEU A 672 23.01 34.02 -22.28
CA LEU A 672 23.94 33.04 -21.73
C LEU A 672 25.19 32.96 -22.61
N ASP A 673 26.38 33.02 -22.00
CA ASP A 673 27.64 32.72 -22.68
C ASP A 673 28.16 31.33 -22.26
N ASP A 674 27.72 30.30 -22.99
CA ASP A 674 28.10 28.90 -22.76
C ASP A 674 29.17 28.38 -23.74
N ASN A 675 29.61 29.22 -24.68
CA ASN A 675 30.67 28.88 -25.64
C ASN A 675 32.07 29.21 -25.13
N ASN A 676 32.17 30.07 -24.13
CA ASN A 676 33.45 30.45 -23.52
C ASN A 676 33.68 29.72 -22.18
N HIS A 677 34.92 29.73 -21.71
CA HIS A 677 35.31 29.24 -20.38
C HIS A 677 35.04 30.25 -19.25
N SER A 678 34.51 31.44 -19.59
CA SER A 678 34.10 32.46 -18.63
C SER A 678 32.78 32.13 -17.92
N ASN A 679 32.41 32.96 -16.96
CA ASN A 679 31.13 32.87 -16.25
C ASN A 679 29.95 32.87 -17.25
N LEU A 680 28.90 32.12 -16.91
CA LEU A 680 27.71 31.95 -17.75
C LEU A 680 26.98 33.27 -18.02
N PHE A 681 27.04 34.18 -17.05
CA PHE A 681 26.42 35.51 -17.07
C PHE A 681 27.46 36.59 -16.85
N THR A 682 27.09 37.84 -17.12
CA THR A 682 27.89 39.01 -16.72
C THR A 682 28.12 39.00 -15.19
N PRO A 683 29.25 39.51 -14.68
CA PRO A 683 29.63 39.34 -13.27
C PRO A 683 28.57 39.77 -12.25
N GLY A 684 27.85 40.87 -12.50
CA GLY A 684 26.77 41.32 -11.63
C GLY A 684 25.57 40.35 -11.61
N LEU A 685 25.19 39.84 -12.78
CA LEU A 685 24.09 38.89 -12.94
C LEU A 685 24.46 37.49 -12.45
N SER A 686 25.73 37.12 -12.55
CA SER A 686 26.31 35.89 -12.00
C SER A 686 26.22 35.87 -10.47
N LEU A 687 26.52 37.00 -9.81
CA LEU A 687 26.43 37.12 -8.36
C LEU A 687 24.98 37.03 -7.88
N THR A 688 24.05 37.75 -8.53
CA THR A 688 22.63 37.70 -8.17
C THR A 688 22.03 36.31 -8.40
N ALA A 689 22.36 35.65 -9.52
CA ALA A 689 21.93 34.28 -9.80
C ALA A 689 22.45 33.29 -8.74
N THR A 690 23.69 33.45 -8.29
CA THR A 690 24.28 32.62 -7.23
C THR A 690 23.55 32.80 -5.89
N LEU A 691 23.29 34.05 -5.48
CA LEU A 691 22.55 34.35 -4.24
C LEU A 691 21.13 33.80 -4.28
N LEU A 692 20.41 34.01 -5.38
CA LEU A 692 19.06 33.47 -5.57
C LEU A 692 19.05 31.93 -5.54
N ALA A 693 20.07 31.29 -6.10
CA ALA A 693 20.17 29.84 -6.07
C ALA A 693 20.39 29.29 -4.65
N PHE A 694 21.25 29.94 -3.84
CA PHE A 694 21.41 29.60 -2.43
C PHE A 694 20.13 29.81 -1.62
N ILE A 695 19.40 30.91 -1.87
CA ILE A 695 18.09 31.16 -1.25
C ILE A 695 17.08 30.07 -1.66
N GLY A 696 17.08 29.62 -2.92
CA GLY A 696 16.19 28.56 -3.39
C GLY A 696 16.47 27.19 -2.77
N ILE A 697 17.74 26.81 -2.57
CA ILE A 697 18.10 25.58 -1.85
C ILE A 697 17.78 25.74 -0.36
N GLY A 698 18.17 26.87 0.23
CA GLY A 698 17.93 27.15 1.65
C GLY A 698 16.45 27.12 2.00
N SER A 699 15.59 27.74 1.18
CA SER A 699 14.13 27.75 1.41
C SER A 699 13.51 26.35 1.32
N TYR A 700 13.95 25.52 0.37
CA TYR A 700 13.49 24.13 0.28
C TYR A 700 13.97 23.29 1.47
N VAL A 701 15.24 23.42 1.87
CA VAL A 701 15.78 22.72 3.05
C VAL A 701 15.04 23.15 4.31
N THR A 702 14.83 24.44 4.53
CA THR A 702 14.04 24.95 5.66
C THR A 702 12.62 24.38 5.63
N PHE A 703 11.97 24.32 4.46
CA PHE A 703 10.68 23.64 4.29
C PHE A 703 10.73 22.17 4.72
N THR A 704 11.78 21.40 4.36
CA THR A 704 11.89 19.99 4.77
C THR A 704 12.00 19.79 6.28
N PHE A 705 12.63 20.71 7.01
CA PHE A 705 12.77 20.63 8.47
C PHE A 705 11.53 21.12 9.23
N LEU A 706 10.78 22.07 8.65
CA LEU A 706 9.55 22.61 9.25
C LEU A 706 8.32 21.73 9.01
N CYS A 707 8.41 20.76 8.11
CA CYS A 707 7.26 19.94 7.74
C CYS A 707 7.08 18.77 8.72
N ASN A 708 5.88 18.65 9.32
CA ASN A 708 5.57 17.62 10.32
C ASN A 708 4.79 16.43 9.75
N ASN A 709 3.99 16.63 8.70
CA ASN A 709 3.08 15.62 8.15
C ASN A 709 3.49 15.19 6.74
N THR A 710 3.77 13.90 6.54
CA THR A 710 4.17 13.35 5.22
C THR A 710 3.19 13.70 4.11
N PHE A 711 1.88 13.69 4.38
CA PHE A 711 0.84 13.96 3.39
C PHE A 711 0.94 15.39 2.83
N ASP A 712 0.94 16.38 3.72
CA ASP A 712 1.02 17.80 3.36
C ASP A 712 2.35 18.12 2.66
N CYS A 713 3.46 17.56 3.17
CA CYS A 713 4.77 17.76 2.56
C CYS A 713 4.79 17.26 1.11
N ASN A 714 4.20 16.09 0.87
CA ASN A 714 4.17 15.44 -0.44
C ASN A 714 3.35 16.21 -1.47
N GLU A 715 2.28 16.85 -1.01
CA GLU A 715 1.45 17.70 -1.85
C GLU A 715 2.19 18.98 -2.25
N ILE A 716 2.76 19.68 -1.28
CA ILE A 716 3.52 20.92 -1.50
C ILE A 716 4.74 20.65 -2.39
N HIS A 717 5.48 19.57 -2.11
CA HIS A 717 6.66 19.14 -2.87
C HIS A 717 6.42 19.05 -4.37
N SER A 718 5.28 18.51 -4.78
CA SER A 718 4.92 18.40 -6.20
C SER A 718 4.95 19.76 -6.92
N TYR A 719 4.60 20.84 -6.22
CA TYR A 719 4.60 22.19 -6.77
C TYR A 719 5.95 22.88 -6.65
N VAL A 720 6.66 22.72 -5.52
CA VAL A 720 7.91 23.45 -5.24
C VAL A 720 9.19 22.72 -5.65
N SER A 721 9.10 21.46 -6.12
CA SER A 721 10.26 20.63 -6.47
C SER A 721 11.23 21.25 -7.49
N PHE A 722 10.76 22.15 -8.36
CA PHE A 722 11.63 22.82 -9.33
C PHE A 722 12.65 23.78 -8.67
N LEU A 723 12.35 24.32 -7.48
CA LEU A 723 13.21 25.28 -6.79
C LEU A 723 14.61 24.72 -6.49
N PRO A 724 14.76 23.61 -5.74
CA PRO A 724 16.09 23.05 -5.47
C PRO A 724 16.80 22.57 -6.75
N ILE A 725 16.06 22.08 -7.74
CA ILE A 725 16.59 21.56 -9.00
C ILE A 725 17.21 22.69 -9.84
N VAL A 726 16.46 23.76 -10.09
CA VAL A 726 16.93 24.91 -10.87
C VAL A 726 18.07 25.62 -10.15
N SER A 727 17.97 25.79 -8.83
CA SER A 727 19.05 26.35 -8.02
C SER A 727 20.35 25.54 -8.12
N TYR A 728 20.26 24.20 -8.05
CA TYR A 728 21.43 23.34 -8.24
C TYR A 728 22.05 23.49 -9.63
N ILE A 729 21.23 23.53 -10.69
CA ILE A 729 21.70 23.73 -12.06
C ILE A 729 22.43 25.08 -12.19
N ILE A 730 21.88 26.15 -11.63
CA ILE A 730 22.50 27.48 -11.65
C ILE A 730 23.85 27.43 -10.93
N LEU A 731 23.91 26.97 -9.67
CA LEU A 731 25.17 26.90 -8.90
C LEU A 731 26.25 26.08 -9.62
N ARG A 732 25.86 24.96 -10.24
CA ARG A 732 26.80 24.08 -10.93
C ARG A 732 27.35 24.68 -12.24
N ASN A 733 26.62 25.60 -12.88
CA ASN A 733 26.94 26.09 -14.23
C ASN A 733 27.33 27.59 -14.32
N VAL A 734 27.08 28.37 -13.26
CA VAL A 734 27.39 29.81 -13.23
C VAL A 734 28.88 30.08 -13.43
N SER A 735 29.75 29.36 -12.71
CA SER A 735 31.20 29.46 -12.87
C SER A 735 31.69 28.56 -14.02
N GLY A 736 32.49 29.11 -14.92
CA GLY A 736 33.12 28.34 -15.99
C GLY A 736 34.00 27.19 -15.46
N ALA A 737 34.68 27.38 -14.32
CA ALA A 737 35.53 26.36 -13.70
C ALA A 737 34.75 25.15 -13.20
N LEU A 738 33.53 25.34 -12.69
CA LEU A 738 32.66 24.24 -12.29
C LEU A 738 32.03 23.55 -13.50
N ARG A 739 31.72 24.30 -14.56
CA ARG A 739 31.10 23.79 -15.79
C ARG A 739 32.03 22.89 -16.59
N THR A 740 33.33 23.16 -16.56
CA THR A 740 34.34 22.38 -17.30
C THR A 740 34.94 21.23 -16.49
N LYS A 741 34.46 20.96 -15.27
CA LYS A 741 34.98 19.88 -14.42
C LYS A 741 33.87 18.92 -14.05
N HIS A 742 34.15 17.62 -14.04
CA HIS A 742 33.19 16.58 -13.66
C HIS A 742 33.89 15.41 -12.98
N SER A 743 33.21 14.74 -12.06
CA SER A 743 33.68 13.49 -11.48
C SER A 743 33.50 12.32 -12.46
N ASN A 744 34.59 11.67 -12.84
CA ASN A 744 34.57 10.50 -13.73
C ASN A 744 33.93 9.29 -13.06
N LEU A 745 34.16 9.12 -11.74
CA LEU A 745 33.53 8.08 -10.94
C LEU A 745 32.01 8.22 -10.95
N PHE A 746 31.48 9.41 -10.67
CA PHE A 746 30.03 9.64 -10.70
C PHE A 746 29.47 9.57 -12.11
N ALA A 747 30.18 10.07 -13.12
CA ALA A 747 29.74 9.94 -14.51
C ALA A 747 29.60 8.46 -14.92
N TRP A 748 30.54 7.61 -14.50
CA TRP A 748 30.46 6.16 -14.74
C TRP A 748 29.22 5.54 -14.09
N PHE A 749 28.96 5.80 -12.80
CA PHE A 749 27.72 5.37 -12.14
C PHE A 749 26.47 5.91 -12.84
N GLY A 750 26.56 7.14 -13.37
CA GLY A 750 25.56 7.81 -14.21
C GLY A 750 25.14 7.05 -15.45
N THR A 751 26.07 6.32 -16.08
CA THR A 751 25.79 5.53 -17.28
C THR A 751 24.99 4.26 -17.00
N ILE A 752 25.08 3.72 -15.78
CA ILE A 752 24.48 2.45 -15.35
C ILE A 752 23.34 2.63 -14.32
N THR A 753 22.79 3.84 -14.18
CA THR A 753 21.83 4.15 -13.09
C THR A 753 20.54 3.36 -13.16
N LEU A 754 20.04 3.08 -14.37
CA LEU A 754 18.76 2.38 -14.54
C LEU A 754 18.90 0.92 -14.08
N GLU A 755 20.00 0.29 -14.45
CA GLU A 755 20.34 -1.08 -14.07
C GLU A 755 20.59 -1.19 -12.56
N LEU A 756 21.28 -0.21 -11.96
CA LEU A 756 21.44 -0.13 -10.51
C LEU A 756 20.09 0.03 -9.79
N PHE A 757 19.21 0.90 -10.29
CA PHE A 757 17.90 1.11 -9.69
C PHE A 757 17.01 -0.15 -9.77
N ALA A 758 17.03 -0.87 -10.89
CA ALA A 758 16.25 -2.09 -11.05
C ALA A 758 16.81 -3.26 -10.22
N SER A 759 18.14 -3.45 -10.22
CA SER A 759 18.76 -4.59 -9.54
C SER A 759 18.85 -4.45 -8.02
N GLN A 760 18.69 -3.23 -7.47
CA GLN A 760 18.77 -3.01 -6.02
C GLN A 760 17.73 -3.84 -5.26
N SER A 761 16.52 -3.98 -5.81
CA SER A 761 15.40 -4.67 -5.17
C SER A 761 15.58 -6.18 -5.11
N HIS A 762 16.51 -6.73 -5.89
CA HIS A 762 16.74 -8.17 -6.02
C HIS A 762 18.05 -8.63 -5.40
N ILE A 763 19.12 -7.84 -5.47
CA ILE A 763 20.44 -8.22 -4.93
C ILE A 763 20.70 -7.60 -3.56
N TRP A 764 20.37 -6.31 -3.40
CA TRP A 764 20.77 -5.56 -2.22
C TRP A 764 19.66 -5.55 -1.16
N LEU A 765 18.41 -5.41 -1.61
CA LEU A 765 17.21 -5.45 -0.80
C LEU A 765 16.51 -6.80 -0.97
N ALA A 766 15.66 -7.14 -0.01
CA ALA A 766 14.83 -8.34 -0.04
C ALA A 766 13.45 -8.07 0.57
N ALA A 767 12.51 -9.00 0.37
CA ALA A 767 11.15 -8.95 0.92
C ALA A 767 10.44 -7.62 0.62
N ASP A 768 10.24 -7.31 -0.66
CA ASP A 768 9.58 -6.09 -1.14
C ASP A 768 10.19 -4.81 -0.56
N THR A 769 11.53 -4.75 -0.49
CA THR A 769 12.31 -3.64 0.05
C THR A 769 12.22 -3.45 1.58
N HIS A 770 11.66 -4.40 2.33
CA HIS A 770 11.63 -4.31 3.79
C HIS A 770 12.89 -4.85 4.46
N GLY A 771 13.61 -5.76 3.82
CA GLY A 771 14.84 -6.37 4.33
C GLY A 771 16.08 -6.10 3.48
N VAL A 772 17.21 -6.59 3.97
CA VAL A 772 18.54 -6.61 3.32
C VAL A 772 18.96 -8.07 3.14
N LEU A 773 19.57 -8.38 2.00
CA LEU A 773 20.05 -9.74 1.71
C LEU A 773 21.34 -10.06 2.48
N VAL A 774 21.40 -11.23 3.10
CA VAL A 774 22.58 -11.72 3.84
C VAL A 774 23.14 -12.96 3.17
N LEU A 775 24.31 -12.81 2.53
CA LEU A 775 25.08 -13.89 1.92
C LEU A 775 26.02 -14.57 2.93
N ILE A 776 26.65 -13.78 3.80
CA ILE A 776 27.56 -14.28 4.85
C ILE A 776 26.94 -13.98 6.21
N PRO A 777 26.41 -14.99 6.94
CA PRO A 777 25.92 -14.78 8.29
C PRO A 777 27.08 -14.36 9.22
N SER A 778 26.79 -13.59 10.26
CA SER A 778 27.71 -13.13 11.33
C SER A 778 28.75 -12.03 11.03
N ALA A 779 28.89 -11.57 9.78
CA ALA A 779 29.82 -10.49 9.42
C ALA A 779 29.15 -9.38 8.57
N PRO A 780 28.49 -8.36 9.20
CA PRO A 780 27.64 -7.40 8.47
C PRO A 780 28.42 -6.50 7.51
N ILE A 781 29.62 -6.03 7.89
CA ILE A 781 30.46 -5.17 7.03
C ILE A 781 30.97 -5.96 5.82
N LEU A 782 31.43 -7.20 6.02
CA LEU A 782 31.89 -8.06 4.94
C LEU A 782 30.74 -8.41 3.99
N ASN A 783 29.55 -8.70 4.55
CA ASN A 783 28.34 -8.92 3.77
C ASN A 783 27.99 -7.69 2.92
N LEU A 784 28.06 -6.47 3.48
CA LEU A 784 27.80 -5.25 2.74
C LEU A 784 28.81 -5.04 1.59
N ILE A 785 30.10 -5.25 1.84
CA ILE A 785 31.14 -5.11 0.81
C ILE A 785 30.95 -6.13 -0.32
N LEU A 786 30.71 -7.40 0.04
CA LEU A 786 30.53 -8.48 -0.93
C LEU A 786 29.24 -8.30 -1.76
N THR A 787 28.11 -8.02 -1.11
CA THR A 787 26.83 -7.78 -1.80
C THR A 787 26.91 -6.55 -2.69
N SER A 788 27.54 -5.46 -2.24
CA SER A 788 27.77 -4.26 -3.06
C SER A 788 28.65 -4.55 -4.28
N TYR A 789 29.71 -5.36 -4.12
CA TYR A 789 30.57 -5.76 -5.24
C TYR A 789 29.81 -6.58 -6.29
N ILE A 790 29.07 -7.61 -5.86
CA ILE A 790 28.25 -8.44 -6.75
C ILE A 790 27.18 -7.59 -7.44
N PHE A 791 26.54 -6.69 -6.69
CA PHE A 791 25.52 -5.77 -7.20
C PHE A 791 26.05 -4.87 -8.30
N ILE A 792 27.14 -4.13 -8.06
CA ILE A 792 27.71 -3.21 -9.05
C ILE A 792 28.21 -3.96 -10.29
N PHE A 793 28.87 -5.11 -10.10
CA PHE A 793 29.35 -5.94 -11.21
C PHE A 793 28.18 -6.47 -12.07
N THR A 794 27.11 -6.93 -11.42
CA THR A 794 25.92 -7.42 -12.11
C THR A 794 25.23 -6.30 -12.88
N ALA A 795 25.05 -5.12 -12.28
CA ALA A 795 24.47 -3.96 -12.96
C ALA A 795 25.30 -3.54 -14.19
N HIS A 796 26.63 -3.54 -14.08
CA HIS A 796 27.53 -3.25 -15.20
C HIS A 796 27.44 -4.28 -16.32
N GLU A 797 27.37 -5.57 -15.98
CA GLU A 797 27.18 -6.62 -16.99
C GLU A 797 25.79 -6.53 -17.64
N ILE A 798 24.72 -6.24 -16.89
CA ILE A 798 23.39 -5.99 -17.47
C ILE A 798 23.48 -4.83 -18.47
N HIS A 799 24.14 -3.72 -18.13
CA HIS A 799 24.28 -2.56 -19.01
C HIS A 799 24.96 -2.91 -20.36
N LYS A 800 26.01 -3.75 -20.33
CA LYS A 800 26.65 -4.24 -21.56
C LYS A 800 25.73 -5.16 -22.36
N LEU A 801 24.99 -6.02 -21.68
CA LEU A 801 24.07 -6.97 -22.33
C LEU A 801 22.88 -6.24 -22.97
N THR A 802 22.31 -5.26 -22.28
CA THR A 802 21.20 -4.45 -22.79
C THR A 802 21.62 -3.66 -24.01
N SER A 803 22.83 -3.07 -24.03
CA SER A 803 23.34 -2.35 -25.21
C SER A 803 23.60 -3.26 -26.42
N ILE A 804 23.89 -4.56 -26.21
CA ILE A 804 23.98 -5.56 -27.30
C ILE A 804 22.58 -5.96 -27.80
N ILE A 805 21.59 -6.10 -26.91
CA ILE A 805 20.24 -6.60 -27.24
C ILE A 805 19.33 -5.50 -27.77
N LEU A 806 19.48 -4.26 -27.29
CA LEU A 806 18.65 -3.10 -27.62
C LEU A 806 18.42 -2.90 -29.13
N PRO A 807 19.44 -2.89 -30.01
CA PRO A 807 19.21 -2.69 -31.44
C PRO A 807 18.37 -3.79 -32.11
N TYR A 808 18.29 -4.99 -31.51
CA TYR A 808 17.44 -6.07 -31.99
C TYR A 808 16.00 -5.94 -31.49
N ALA A 809 15.83 -5.47 -30.25
CA ALA A 809 14.51 -5.27 -29.63
C ALA A 809 13.81 -4.01 -30.14
N VAL A 810 14.53 -2.88 -30.13
CA VAL A 810 14.08 -1.56 -30.57
C VAL A 810 15.08 -1.04 -31.63
N PRO A 811 14.95 -1.49 -32.88
CA PRO A 811 15.74 -0.95 -34.00
C PRO A 811 15.38 0.52 -34.28
N ASP A 812 16.27 1.25 -34.95
CA ASP A 812 16.07 2.68 -35.25
C ASP A 812 14.85 2.93 -36.16
N ASP A 813 14.46 1.95 -36.98
CA ASP A 813 13.28 2.05 -37.83
C ASP A 813 11.96 1.84 -37.06
N TRP A 814 11.13 2.88 -36.98
CA TRP A 814 9.82 2.83 -36.30
C TRP A 814 8.90 1.69 -36.79
N ARG A 815 9.00 1.30 -38.07
CA ARG A 815 8.22 0.19 -38.64
C ARG A 815 8.65 -1.16 -38.07
N LEU A 816 9.95 -1.35 -37.88
CA LEU A 816 10.50 -2.57 -37.27
C LEU A 816 10.18 -2.61 -35.77
N VAL A 817 10.21 -1.46 -35.08
CA VAL A 817 9.75 -1.35 -33.69
C VAL A 817 8.27 -1.72 -33.56
N LEU A 818 7.40 -1.19 -34.43
CA LEU A 818 5.97 -1.50 -34.41
C LEU A 818 5.72 -2.99 -34.67
N ARG A 819 6.46 -3.60 -35.61
CA ARG A 819 6.40 -5.05 -35.87
C ARG A 819 6.80 -5.85 -34.63
N ASN A 820 7.93 -5.52 -34.01
CA ASN A 820 8.41 -6.20 -32.81
C ASN A 820 7.42 -6.06 -31.64
N PHE A 821 6.84 -4.86 -31.47
CA PHE A 821 5.80 -4.60 -30.48
C PHE A 821 4.52 -5.40 -30.74
N ALA A 822 4.08 -5.51 -31.99
CA ALA A 822 2.93 -6.33 -32.37
C ALA A 822 3.18 -7.82 -32.10
N ILE A 823 4.38 -8.33 -32.38
CA ILE A 823 4.78 -9.72 -32.05
C ILE A 823 4.75 -9.93 -30.54
N PHE A 824 5.29 -9.00 -29.76
CA PHE A 824 5.28 -9.06 -28.31
C PHE A 824 3.85 -9.11 -27.75
N LEU A 825 2.95 -8.25 -28.23
CA LEU A 825 1.53 -8.27 -27.85
C LEU A 825 0.83 -9.56 -28.27
N ALA A 826 1.14 -10.09 -29.46
CA ALA A 826 0.55 -11.35 -29.94
C ALA A 826 0.92 -12.56 -29.07
N ILE A 827 2.07 -12.53 -28.39
CA ILE A 827 2.48 -13.56 -27.42
C ILE A 827 1.86 -13.30 -26.04
N LEU A 828 1.87 -12.05 -25.58
CA LEU A 828 1.45 -11.69 -24.22
C LEU A 828 -0.06 -11.78 -24.00
N VAL A 829 -0.86 -11.41 -25.01
CA VAL A 829 -2.34 -11.41 -24.91
C VAL A 829 -2.90 -12.83 -24.69
N PRO A 830 -2.54 -13.87 -25.48
CA PRO A 830 -3.03 -15.24 -25.23
C PRO A 830 -2.63 -15.80 -23.86
N ILE A 831 -1.39 -15.55 -23.42
CA ILE A 831 -0.89 -16.02 -22.11
C ILE A 831 -1.72 -15.39 -20.99
N GLY A 832 -2.00 -14.08 -21.06
CA GLY A 832 -2.85 -13.46 -20.07
C GLY A 832 -4.31 -13.91 -20.11
N ILE A 833 -4.81 -14.43 -21.24
CA ILE A 833 -6.20 -14.93 -21.32
C ILE A 833 -6.25 -16.26 -20.55
N HIS A 834 -5.24 -17.12 -20.77
CA HIS A 834 -5.11 -18.40 -20.09
C HIS A 834 -4.98 -18.23 -18.56
N ASP A 835 -4.17 -17.26 -18.12
CA ASP A 835 -3.94 -17.00 -16.69
C ASP A 835 -5.09 -16.19 -16.03
N GLY A 836 -6.21 -15.97 -16.74
CA GLY A 836 -7.38 -15.25 -16.23
C GLY A 836 -7.16 -13.75 -16.02
N MET A 837 -6.09 -13.19 -16.57
CA MET A 837 -5.76 -11.77 -16.50
C MET A 837 -6.63 -10.91 -17.45
N PHE A 838 -7.19 -11.51 -18.51
CA PHE A 838 -8.03 -10.84 -19.54
C PHE A 838 -9.50 -11.16 -19.51
#